data_AF-A0A5C7XMC7-F1
#
_entry.id   AF-A0A5C7XMC7-F1
#
_cell.length_a   1.000
_cell.length_b   1.000
_cell.length_c   1.000
_cell.angle_alpha   90.00
_cell.angle_beta   90.00
_cell.angle_gamma   90.00
#
_symmetry.space_group_name_H-M   'P 1'
#
loop_
_entity.id
_entity.type
_entity.pdbx_description
1 polymer ?
#
loop_
_entity_poly.entity_id
_entity_poly.type
_entity_poly.pdbx_seq_one_letter_code
_entity_poly.pdbx_strand_id
1 'polypeptide(L)'
;MAYFKLTSRTPIRQYAYDYHSHFGGILPLDEGPKAEQDYIVRFESEGQAHTVEWDSRRELSLLGLVAGVGDDAALNAFNGQRRLFAEALAWVESDDNPLRKLALRPDPTGYERGECAAENVYIGAVLLAQRAWLDDRIANAEAEAPELYRSVREQLFVGDLREYDAQMFAFLRYFNRKIYRANKYTPFDDAYKTRSSLLKQLRRQGGGEELYRKWMLATFAFLHRSGVRCSQIALGADEIGLADPMVEAFNRAYRCQFRLLAHTSSGYQSGDALRRDLEQKIMPFFSQPRLYKQVIGLDLLGTENRVAHYGALLEFLRETAETLHLDFGRSEANRARAMAIHIHCGEGASADADHRSTIGYARMCATARLGEEFYRTLAAYIRRCAENAAKKNAADRHGTGGAPARKADGPSGLFDELFRDDSLTWSGLKLRRFDVNTPESAQRVAYNGKRNAMAIAEALERPAPNAGGRTYYDVLTADNAPYAFRLGHDFYYRGFIQAKFPKFALDTNLGSNTITGASGLFWSADEYRINRGFRHLDGYIDTDVLVAASDAVAYMGNEALSEADVQTLLAISAGQGTLAQLLDERGNRGRIEGMLRSALGPIADAMPDAYALYKRIALEIAGDIPAPAFWFEALVLALSAFQNWRCYLLGADGQGVEHTDLQDEFLRMLLIVAYQALPVGRVAANDTLLDALQTLMLSVAGAYWATAVSPGLPQPENAAAPLRRFEGYKGPSSVVVVERG
;
A
#
# COMPACT_ATOMS: atom_id res chain seq x y z
N MET A 1 -8.32 -12.56 33.35
CA MET A 1 -8.48 -11.77 32.12
C MET A 1 -9.94 -11.44 31.94
N ALA A 2 -10.29 -10.19 31.67
CA ALA A 2 -11.67 -9.77 31.49
C ALA A 2 -12.00 -9.70 29.99
N TYR A 3 -13.21 -10.11 29.62
CA TYR A 3 -13.73 -9.96 28.27
C TYR A 3 -14.16 -8.50 28.09
N PHE A 4 -13.65 -7.80 27.08
CA PHE A 4 -14.04 -6.42 26.79
C PHE A 4 -15.04 -6.33 25.64
N LYS A 5 -15.90 -5.31 25.70
CA LYS A 5 -16.85 -4.95 24.63
C LYS A 5 -16.85 -3.46 24.35
N LEU A 6 -17.09 -3.10 23.09
CA LEU A 6 -17.41 -1.74 22.72
C LEU A 6 -18.70 -1.29 23.43
N THR A 7 -18.64 -0.11 24.05
CA THR A 7 -19.74 0.44 24.87
C THR A 7 -20.92 0.93 24.03
N SER A 8 -20.64 1.52 22.86
CA SER A 8 -21.64 2.07 21.95
C SER A 8 -21.12 1.97 20.50
N ARG A 9 -21.99 2.09 19.50
CA ARG A 9 -21.52 2.18 18.11
C ARG A 9 -20.72 3.48 17.95
N THR A 10 -19.46 3.36 17.55
CA THR A 10 -18.57 4.52 17.44
C THR A 10 -18.45 4.95 15.97
N PRO A 11 -18.79 6.20 15.62
CA PRO A 11 -18.51 6.74 14.29
C PRO A 11 -17.01 6.73 14.01
N ILE A 12 -16.63 6.28 12.82
CA ILE A 12 -15.25 6.37 12.33
C ILE A 12 -15.13 7.61 11.46
N ARG A 13 -14.24 8.53 11.84
CA ARG A 13 -13.94 9.74 11.05
C ARG A 13 -13.18 9.35 9.78
N GLN A 14 -13.33 10.15 8.73
CA GLN A 14 -12.55 9.95 7.51
C GLN A 14 -11.13 10.49 7.69
N TYR A 15 -10.15 9.69 7.26
CA TYR A 15 -8.75 10.08 7.24
C TYR A 15 -8.41 10.73 5.88
N ALA A 16 -8.04 12.02 5.92
CA ALA A 16 -8.01 12.86 4.73
C ALA A 16 -6.63 13.00 4.05
N TYR A 17 -5.58 12.41 4.63
CA TYR A 17 -4.18 12.63 4.22
C TYR A 17 -3.52 11.36 3.71
N ASP A 18 -3.37 11.20 2.41
CA ASP A 18 -2.60 10.10 1.84
C ASP A 18 -1.13 10.52 1.66
N TYR A 19 -0.24 10.03 2.52
CA TYR A 19 1.16 10.45 2.45
C TYR A 19 1.93 9.80 1.31
N HIS A 20 1.48 8.67 0.79
CA HIS A 20 2.15 8.00 -0.30
C HIS A 20 1.18 7.07 -1.03
N SER A 21 1.02 7.30 -2.33
CA SER A 21 0.44 6.35 -3.26
C SER A 21 1.13 6.37 -4.62
N HIS A 22 1.37 5.20 -5.19
CA HIS A 22 1.74 4.97 -6.58
C HIS A 22 0.54 5.12 -7.53
N PHE A 23 0.60 6.12 -8.42
CA PHE A 23 -0.52 6.52 -9.26
C PHE A 23 -1.13 5.38 -10.09
N GLY A 24 -0.29 4.52 -10.67
CA GLY A 24 -0.70 3.33 -11.44
C GLY A 24 -1.51 2.29 -10.63
N GLY A 25 -1.35 2.31 -9.31
CA GLY A 25 -1.91 1.34 -8.37
C GLY A 25 -3.20 1.79 -7.69
N ILE A 26 -3.53 3.09 -7.68
CA ILE A 26 -4.63 3.65 -6.88
C ILE A 26 -6.00 3.13 -7.31
N LEU A 27 -6.34 3.20 -8.61
CA LEU A 27 -7.70 2.91 -9.08
C LEU A 27 -8.06 1.42 -8.87
N PRO A 28 -9.16 1.07 -8.19
CA PRO A 28 -9.56 -0.33 -8.00
C PRO A 28 -9.72 -1.10 -9.31
N LEU A 29 -9.43 -2.40 -9.32
CA LEU A 29 -9.69 -3.27 -10.47
C LEU A 29 -11.21 -3.39 -10.76
N ASP A 30 -11.93 -3.99 -9.81
CA ASP A 30 -13.38 -4.15 -9.76
C ASP A 30 -13.87 -3.70 -8.36
N GLU A 31 -15.19 -3.46 -8.18
CA GLU A 31 -15.79 -3.06 -6.88
C GLU A 31 -15.43 -1.64 -6.43
N GLY A 32 -15.11 -0.73 -7.35
CA GLY A 32 -14.93 0.68 -7.03
C GLY A 32 -16.25 1.36 -6.64
N PRO A 33 -16.24 2.40 -5.79
CA PRO A 33 -17.44 3.16 -5.49
C PRO A 33 -17.98 3.82 -6.77
N LYS A 34 -19.30 3.97 -6.84
CA LYS A 34 -19.89 4.85 -7.86
C LYS A 34 -19.45 6.29 -7.59
N ALA A 35 -19.20 7.02 -8.67
CA ALA A 35 -18.99 8.44 -8.59
C ALA A 35 -20.25 9.13 -8.03
N GLU A 36 -20.08 10.05 -7.08
CA GLU A 36 -21.19 10.79 -6.47
C GLU A 36 -21.77 11.86 -7.40
N GLN A 37 -20.98 12.29 -8.39
CA GLN A 37 -21.30 13.32 -9.36
C GLN A 37 -20.47 13.11 -10.62
N ASP A 38 -20.84 13.79 -11.70
CA ASP A 38 -19.99 13.85 -12.89
C ASP A 38 -18.73 14.65 -12.55
N TYR A 39 -17.56 14.09 -12.86
CA TYR A 39 -16.30 14.80 -12.70
C TYR A 39 -15.88 15.39 -14.04
N ILE A 40 -15.68 16.70 -14.08
CA ILE A 40 -15.22 17.44 -15.25
C ILE A 40 -13.97 18.22 -14.86
N VAL A 41 -12.90 18.10 -15.65
CA VAL A 41 -11.67 18.87 -15.47
C VAL A 41 -11.26 19.49 -16.79
N ARG A 42 -10.94 20.79 -16.74
CA ARG A 42 -10.41 21.56 -17.87
C ARG A 42 -9.01 22.04 -17.54
N PHE A 43 -8.06 21.73 -18.41
CA PHE A 43 -6.65 22.07 -18.21
C PHE A 43 -5.94 22.24 -19.55
N GLU A 44 -4.77 22.89 -19.52
CA GLU A 44 -3.90 23.04 -20.67
C GLU A 44 -2.64 22.21 -20.46
N SER A 45 -2.23 21.45 -21.47
CA SER A 45 -0.96 20.72 -21.48
C SER A 45 -0.38 20.80 -22.89
N GLU A 46 0.93 21.02 -22.99
CA GLU A 46 1.63 21.14 -24.29
C GLU A 46 0.99 22.16 -25.26
N GLY A 47 0.41 23.25 -24.71
CA GLY A 47 -0.25 24.29 -25.50
C GLY A 47 -1.63 23.90 -26.05
N GLN A 48 -2.20 22.77 -25.60
CA GLN A 48 -3.52 22.30 -26.00
C GLN A 48 -4.48 22.30 -24.80
N ALA A 49 -5.70 22.81 -25.03
CA ALA A 49 -6.77 22.74 -24.05
C ALA A 49 -7.43 21.36 -24.08
N HIS A 50 -7.59 20.76 -22.91
CA HIS A 50 -8.24 19.47 -22.72
C HIS A 50 -9.46 19.63 -21.81
N THR A 51 -10.54 18.94 -22.15
CA THR A 51 -11.67 18.68 -21.24
C THR A 51 -11.81 17.17 -21.08
N VAL A 52 -11.81 16.71 -19.84
CA VAL A 52 -11.92 15.29 -19.50
C VAL A 52 -13.10 15.12 -18.56
N GLU A 53 -13.94 14.15 -18.86
CA GLU A 53 -15.19 13.92 -18.15
C GLU A 53 -15.32 12.46 -17.71
N TRP A 54 -15.82 12.28 -16.49
CA TRP A 54 -16.19 11.00 -15.91
C TRP A 54 -17.66 11.01 -15.48
N ASP A 55 -18.45 10.16 -16.12
CA ASP A 55 -19.89 10.03 -15.86
C ASP A 55 -20.16 9.31 -14.53
N SER A 56 -21.01 9.90 -13.70
CA SER A 56 -21.43 9.40 -12.37
C SER A 56 -22.02 7.99 -12.39
N ARG A 57 -22.56 7.55 -13.53
CA ARG A 57 -23.11 6.19 -13.71
C ARG A 57 -22.01 5.12 -13.79
N ARG A 58 -20.74 5.52 -13.98
CA ARG A 58 -19.60 4.60 -14.02
C ARG A 58 -19.02 4.38 -12.62
N GLU A 59 -18.63 3.14 -12.34
CA GLU A 59 -17.82 2.81 -11.16
C GLU A 59 -16.41 3.38 -11.30
N LEU A 60 -15.87 3.99 -10.24
CA LEU A 60 -14.49 4.47 -10.21
C LEU A 60 -13.51 3.28 -10.09
N SER A 61 -13.34 2.55 -11.19
CA SER A 61 -12.52 1.34 -11.29
C SER A 61 -11.95 1.16 -12.71
N LEU A 62 -10.93 0.31 -12.86
CA LEU A 62 -10.43 -0.12 -14.18
C LEU A 62 -11.54 -0.80 -14.99
N LEU A 63 -12.44 -1.52 -14.32
CA LEU A 63 -13.62 -2.10 -14.94
C LEU A 63 -14.53 -1.01 -15.53
N GLY A 64 -14.87 0.01 -14.74
CA GLY A 64 -15.70 1.14 -15.18
C GLY A 64 -15.05 1.98 -16.29
N LEU A 65 -13.71 2.02 -16.33
CA LEU A 65 -12.95 2.67 -17.39
C LEU A 65 -13.20 1.99 -18.75
N VAL A 66 -13.10 0.66 -18.80
CA VAL A 66 -13.17 -0.09 -20.08
C VAL A 66 -14.58 -0.56 -20.45
N ALA A 67 -15.51 -0.68 -19.49
CA ALA A 67 -16.88 -1.14 -19.72
C ALA A 67 -17.76 -0.10 -20.42
N GLY A 68 -17.54 1.20 -20.16
CA GLY A 68 -18.39 2.28 -20.67
C GLY A 68 -19.64 2.54 -19.82
N VAL A 69 -20.64 3.22 -20.39
CA VAL A 69 -21.94 3.50 -19.75
C VAL A 69 -23.02 2.69 -20.45
N GLY A 70 -23.90 2.05 -19.69
CA GLY A 70 -25.08 1.38 -20.20
C GLY A 70 -26.10 1.10 -19.10
N ASP A 71 -27.32 0.76 -19.49
CA ASP A 71 -28.44 0.59 -18.56
C ASP A 71 -28.37 -0.75 -17.79
N ASP A 72 -27.71 -1.77 -18.36
CA ASP A 72 -27.52 -3.08 -17.72
C ASP A 72 -26.15 -3.16 -17.03
N ALA A 73 -26.15 -3.01 -15.71
CA ALA A 73 -24.95 -3.07 -14.88
C ALA A 73 -24.24 -4.43 -14.94
N ALA A 74 -24.99 -5.55 -15.01
CA ALA A 74 -24.40 -6.88 -15.04
C ALA A 74 -23.71 -7.16 -16.37
N LEU A 75 -24.35 -6.78 -17.48
CA LEU A 75 -23.78 -6.87 -18.81
C LEU A 75 -22.56 -5.95 -18.97
N ASN A 76 -22.62 -4.73 -18.43
CA ASN A 76 -21.47 -3.82 -18.44
C ASN A 76 -20.29 -4.38 -17.65
N ALA A 77 -20.54 -4.90 -16.45
CA ALA A 77 -19.49 -5.56 -15.65
C ALA A 77 -18.89 -6.75 -16.40
N PHE A 78 -19.71 -7.58 -17.04
CA PHE A 78 -19.23 -8.70 -17.87
C PHE A 78 -18.37 -8.23 -19.04
N ASN A 79 -18.84 -7.23 -19.79
CA ASN A 79 -18.09 -6.63 -20.89
C ASN A 79 -16.76 -6.01 -20.43
N GLY A 80 -16.75 -5.37 -19.26
CA GLY A 80 -15.53 -4.85 -18.65
C GLY A 80 -14.53 -5.95 -18.32
N GLN A 81 -14.97 -7.04 -17.68
CA GLN A 81 -14.10 -8.16 -17.32
C GLN A 81 -13.52 -8.80 -18.59
N ARG A 82 -14.35 -8.97 -19.61
CA ARG A 82 -13.91 -9.47 -20.92
C ARG A 82 -12.85 -8.58 -21.57
N ARG A 83 -13.07 -7.26 -21.58
CA ARG A 83 -12.12 -6.29 -22.15
C ARG A 83 -10.80 -6.28 -21.41
N LEU A 84 -10.80 -6.25 -20.08
CA LEU A 84 -9.56 -6.30 -19.29
C LEU A 84 -8.77 -7.58 -19.59
N PHE A 85 -9.43 -8.73 -19.66
CA PHE A 85 -8.75 -9.98 -19.96
C PHE A 85 -8.22 -10.01 -21.41
N ALA A 86 -8.96 -9.44 -22.37
CA ALA A 86 -8.51 -9.30 -23.75
C ALA A 86 -7.26 -8.40 -23.87
N GLU A 87 -7.17 -7.33 -23.08
CA GLU A 87 -5.97 -6.51 -23.00
C GLU A 87 -4.79 -7.27 -22.38
N ALA A 88 -5.03 -8.08 -21.34
CA ALA A 88 -3.99 -8.95 -20.77
C ALA A 88 -3.43 -9.94 -21.81
N LEU A 89 -4.31 -10.55 -22.63
CA LEU A 89 -3.92 -11.42 -23.74
C LEU A 89 -3.09 -10.66 -24.78
N ALA A 90 -3.51 -9.46 -25.14
CA ALA A 90 -2.79 -8.66 -26.13
C ALA A 90 -1.43 -8.16 -25.60
N TRP A 91 -1.27 -7.96 -24.29
CA TRP A 91 0.03 -7.68 -23.66
C TRP A 91 0.99 -8.85 -23.83
N VAL A 92 0.58 -10.09 -23.51
CA VAL A 92 1.45 -11.28 -23.66
C VAL A 92 1.59 -11.75 -25.11
N GLU A 93 0.71 -11.33 -26.02
CA GLU A 93 0.87 -11.49 -27.47
C GLU A 93 2.03 -10.64 -28.02
N SER A 94 2.32 -9.52 -27.38
CA SER A 94 3.33 -8.55 -27.85
C SER A 94 4.77 -8.96 -27.50
N ASP A 95 5.75 -8.23 -28.05
CA ASP A 95 7.17 -8.37 -27.71
C ASP A 95 7.48 -7.99 -26.24
N ASP A 96 6.51 -7.40 -25.53
CA ASP A 96 6.62 -7.06 -24.10
C ASP A 96 6.32 -8.24 -23.17
N ASN A 97 6.00 -9.43 -23.68
CA ASN A 97 5.78 -10.64 -22.90
C ASN A 97 7.01 -11.00 -22.03
N PRO A 98 6.88 -10.97 -20.68
CA PRO A 98 7.96 -11.33 -19.76
C PRO A 98 8.55 -12.72 -20.00
N LEU A 99 7.71 -13.72 -20.27
CA LEU A 99 8.17 -15.10 -20.49
C LEU A 99 8.96 -15.23 -21.79
N ARG A 100 8.58 -14.45 -22.82
CA ARG A 100 9.34 -14.37 -24.08
C ARG A 100 10.69 -13.66 -23.90
N LYS A 101 10.72 -12.56 -23.14
CA LYS A 101 11.98 -11.87 -22.80
C LYS A 101 12.92 -12.78 -22.05
N LEU A 102 12.39 -13.57 -21.10
CA LEU A 102 13.16 -14.58 -20.39
C LEU A 102 13.66 -15.68 -21.32
N ALA A 103 12.81 -16.17 -22.23
CA ALA A 103 13.19 -17.20 -23.20
C ALA A 103 14.33 -16.79 -24.14
N LEU A 104 14.44 -15.50 -24.44
CA LEU A 104 15.46 -14.92 -25.32
C LEU A 104 16.73 -14.47 -24.57
N ARG A 105 16.72 -14.48 -23.24
CA ARG A 105 17.84 -13.99 -22.44
C ARG A 105 19.02 -14.97 -22.47
N PRO A 106 20.26 -14.52 -22.72
CA PRO A 106 21.44 -15.39 -22.69
C PRO A 106 21.72 -16.00 -21.31
N ASP A 107 21.40 -15.26 -20.25
CA ASP A 107 21.55 -15.69 -18.86
C ASP A 107 20.17 -15.79 -18.18
N PRO A 108 19.62 -17.01 -17.98
CA PRO A 108 18.30 -17.22 -17.42
C PRO A 108 18.28 -17.20 -15.88
N THR A 109 19.34 -16.69 -15.21
CA THR A 109 19.41 -16.66 -13.74
C THR A 109 18.84 -15.39 -13.12
N GLY A 110 18.34 -14.45 -13.93
CA GLY A 110 17.79 -13.20 -13.44
C GLY A 110 16.28 -13.15 -13.57
N TYR A 111 15.58 -12.91 -12.47
CA TYR A 111 14.15 -12.63 -12.41
C TYR A 111 13.67 -11.64 -13.50
N GLU A 112 12.53 -11.92 -14.14
CA GLU A 112 11.85 -10.99 -15.05
C GLU A 112 10.54 -10.48 -14.44
N ARG A 113 10.45 -9.17 -14.21
CA ARG A 113 9.26 -8.55 -13.61
C ARG A 113 8.03 -8.72 -14.52
N GLY A 114 6.94 -9.21 -13.94
CA GLY A 114 5.67 -9.48 -14.61
C GLY A 114 5.50 -10.94 -15.06
N GLU A 115 6.52 -11.80 -14.90
CA GLU A 115 6.44 -13.21 -15.27
C GLU A 115 5.33 -13.95 -14.51
N CYS A 116 5.03 -13.56 -13.27
CA CYS A 116 3.99 -14.20 -12.50
C CYS A 116 2.61 -13.91 -13.07
N ALA A 117 2.36 -12.67 -13.48
CA ALA A 117 1.12 -12.26 -14.13
C ALA A 117 1.00 -12.84 -15.55
N ALA A 118 2.10 -12.90 -16.31
CA ALA A 118 2.13 -13.52 -17.64
C ALA A 118 1.79 -15.02 -17.59
N GLU A 119 2.33 -15.77 -16.63
CA GLU A 119 1.96 -17.18 -16.41
C GLU A 119 0.48 -17.33 -16.06
N ASN A 120 -0.10 -16.39 -15.30
CA ASN A 120 -1.54 -16.40 -15.01
C ASN A 120 -2.38 -16.19 -16.28
N VAL A 121 -1.94 -15.32 -17.20
CA VAL A 121 -2.60 -15.14 -18.51
C VAL A 121 -2.48 -16.43 -19.33
N TYR A 122 -1.31 -17.08 -19.35
CA TYR A 122 -1.10 -18.36 -20.03
C TYR A 122 -2.04 -19.45 -19.50
N ILE A 123 -2.12 -19.64 -18.18
CA ILE A 123 -3.02 -20.62 -17.55
C ILE A 123 -4.48 -20.35 -17.94
N GLY A 124 -4.91 -19.09 -17.91
CA GLY A 124 -6.26 -18.70 -18.34
C GLY A 124 -6.52 -18.97 -19.82
N ALA A 125 -5.54 -18.66 -20.69
CA ALA A 125 -5.62 -18.89 -22.13
C ALA A 125 -5.71 -20.39 -22.47
N VAL A 126 -4.91 -21.24 -21.82
CA VAL A 126 -4.96 -22.70 -22.00
C VAL A 126 -6.35 -23.25 -21.64
N LEU A 127 -6.88 -22.87 -20.47
CA LEU A 127 -8.21 -23.33 -20.04
C LEU A 127 -9.33 -22.88 -20.99
N LEU A 128 -9.25 -21.64 -21.51
CA LEU A 128 -10.22 -21.14 -22.49
C LEU A 128 -10.07 -21.81 -23.85
N ALA A 129 -8.85 -22.04 -24.32
CA ALA A 129 -8.59 -22.73 -25.59
C ALA A 129 -9.15 -24.16 -25.56
N GLN A 130 -8.95 -24.88 -24.44
CA GLN A 130 -9.52 -26.21 -24.22
C GLN A 130 -11.05 -26.18 -24.15
N ARG A 131 -11.65 -25.17 -23.49
CA ARG A 131 -13.12 -25.02 -23.41
C ARG A 131 -13.75 -24.67 -24.75
N ALA A 132 -13.08 -23.85 -25.56
CA ALA A 132 -13.55 -23.43 -26.87
C ALA A 132 -13.29 -24.47 -27.97
N TRP A 133 -12.74 -25.65 -27.62
CA TRP A 133 -12.41 -26.72 -28.55
C TRP A 133 -11.51 -26.23 -29.70
N LEU A 134 -10.56 -25.34 -29.38
CA LEU A 134 -9.52 -24.96 -30.32
C LEU A 134 -8.63 -26.16 -30.64
N ASP A 135 -7.96 -26.11 -31.79
CA ASP A 135 -7.04 -27.14 -32.24
C ASP A 135 -6.01 -27.50 -31.14
N ASP A 136 -5.72 -28.79 -30.97
CA ASP A 136 -4.82 -29.28 -29.91
C ASP A 136 -3.43 -28.63 -29.96
N ARG A 137 -2.94 -28.24 -31.16
CA ARG A 137 -1.68 -27.50 -31.28
C ARG A 137 -1.76 -26.13 -30.61
N ILE A 138 -2.91 -25.46 -30.70
CA ILE A 138 -3.15 -24.16 -30.08
C ILE A 138 -3.33 -24.33 -28.57
N ALA A 139 -4.13 -25.30 -28.12
CA ALA A 139 -4.40 -25.54 -26.71
C ALA A 139 -3.16 -25.98 -25.91
N ASN A 140 -2.15 -26.55 -26.59
CA ASN A 140 -0.88 -27.00 -26.01
C ASN A 140 0.32 -26.14 -26.40
N ALA A 141 0.09 -24.94 -26.97
CA ALA A 141 1.15 -24.06 -27.44
C ALA A 141 2.07 -23.58 -26.29
N GLU A 142 3.28 -23.16 -26.67
CA GLU A 142 4.25 -22.59 -25.74
C GLU A 142 3.76 -21.26 -25.15
N ALA A 143 4.19 -20.91 -23.93
CA ALA A 143 3.78 -19.67 -23.29
C ALA A 143 4.28 -18.40 -24.00
N GLU A 144 5.25 -18.54 -24.91
CA GLU A 144 5.75 -17.45 -25.73
C GLU A 144 5.02 -17.31 -27.07
N ALA A 145 4.14 -18.26 -27.42
CA ALA A 145 3.51 -18.39 -28.72
C ALA A 145 2.34 -17.38 -28.89
N PRO A 146 2.45 -16.37 -29.78
CA PRO A 146 1.41 -15.35 -29.94
C PRO A 146 0.07 -15.91 -30.43
N GLU A 147 0.08 -17.02 -31.16
CA GLU A 147 -1.11 -17.64 -31.75
C GLU A 147 -2.13 -18.13 -30.72
N LEU A 148 -1.69 -18.59 -29.54
CA LEU A 148 -2.57 -18.98 -28.44
C LEU A 148 -3.40 -17.78 -27.98
N TYR A 149 -2.71 -16.69 -27.67
CA TYR A 149 -3.31 -15.48 -27.12
C TYR A 149 -4.24 -14.80 -28.12
N ARG A 150 -3.82 -14.73 -29.39
CA ARG A 150 -4.64 -14.19 -30.47
C ARG A 150 -5.92 -15.01 -30.66
N SER A 151 -5.80 -16.34 -30.76
CA SER A 151 -6.95 -17.23 -31.00
C SER A 151 -7.96 -17.14 -29.85
N VAL A 152 -7.49 -17.16 -28.60
CA VAL A 152 -8.38 -17.01 -27.42
C VAL A 152 -9.02 -15.62 -27.41
N ARG A 153 -8.25 -14.56 -27.71
CA ARG A 153 -8.77 -13.18 -27.75
C ARG A 153 -9.86 -13.00 -28.80
N GLU A 154 -9.72 -13.60 -29.98
CA GLU A 154 -10.75 -13.60 -31.02
C GLU A 154 -12.02 -14.32 -30.53
N GLN A 155 -11.89 -15.49 -29.91
CA GLN A 155 -13.04 -16.25 -29.39
C GLN A 155 -13.84 -15.52 -28.30
N LEU A 156 -13.19 -14.66 -27.49
CA LEU A 156 -13.91 -13.88 -26.47
C LEU A 156 -15.01 -12.98 -27.06
N PHE A 157 -14.92 -12.61 -28.34
CA PHE A 157 -15.86 -11.69 -29.00
C PHE A 157 -16.72 -12.35 -30.09
N VAL A 158 -16.67 -13.68 -30.24
CA VAL A 158 -17.47 -14.45 -31.22
C VAL A 158 -18.73 -15.04 -30.54
N GLY A 159 -19.85 -15.12 -31.28
CA GLY A 159 -21.05 -15.88 -30.89
C GLY A 159 -21.94 -15.30 -29.78
N ASP A 160 -22.71 -16.19 -29.10
CA ASP A 160 -23.68 -15.91 -28.01
C ASP A 160 -23.05 -15.31 -26.73
N LEU A 161 -21.72 -15.13 -26.68
CA LEU A 161 -21.00 -14.38 -25.63
C LEU A 161 -21.21 -12.86 -25.72
N ARG A 162 -22.24 -12.41 -26.45
CA ARG A 162 -22.78 -11.04 -26.41
C ARG A 162 -23.79 -10.86 -25.27
N GLU A 163 -24.34 -11.95 -24.76
CA GLU A 163 -25.21 -11.98 -23.58
C GLU A 163 -24.39 -12.27 -22.31
N TYR A 164 -24.99 -12.01 -21.15
CA TYR A 164 -24.34 -12.26 -19.85
C TYR A 164 -24.19 -13.76 -19.58
N ASP A 165 -22.95 -14.27 -19.53
CA ASP A 165 -22.62 -15.64 -19.08
C ASP A 165 -22.00 -15.58 -17.68
N ALA A 166 -22.75 -16.07 -16.67
CA ALA A 166 -22.31 -16.07 -15.27
C ALA A 166 -21.04 -16.92 -15.03
N GLN A 167 -20.88 -18.04 -15.75
CA GLN A 167 -19.72 -18.92 -15.59
C GLN A 167 -18.48 -18.26 -16.19
N MET A 168 -18.60 -17.69 -17.39
CA MET A 168 -17.53 -16.92 -18.02
C MET A 168 -17.20 -15.66 -17.20
N PHE A 169 -18.20 -14.97 -16.66
CA PHE A 169 -18.00 -13.82 -15.78
C PHE A 169 -17.15 -14.19 -14.57
N ALA A 170 -17.48 -15.28 -13.88
CA ALA A 170 -16.73 -15.76 -12.72
C ALA A 170 -15.29 -16.16 -13.11
N PHE A 171 -15.10 -16.79 -14.27
CA PHE A 171 -13.79 -17.14 -14.81
C PHE A 171 -12.93 -15.89 -15.09
N LEU A 172 -13.46 -14.94 -15.87
CA LEU A 172 -12.74 -13.71 -16.24
C LEU A 172 -12.41 -12.88 -15.00
N ARG A 173 -13.35 -12.75 -14.07
CA ARG A 173 -13.15 -12.05 -12.80
C ARG A 173 -12.05 -12.70 -11.96
N TYR A 174 -12.00 -14.04 -11.89
CA TYR A 174 -10.93 -14.75 -11.19
C TYR A 174 -9.57 -14.41 -11.79
N PHE A 175 -9.39 -14.57 -13.10
CA PHE A 175 -8.10 -14.33 -13.74
C PHE A 175 -7.69 -12.86 -13.72
N ASN A 176 -8.60 -11.91 -13.98
CA ASN A 176 -8.29 -10.49 -13.88
C ASN A 176 -7.81 -10.12 -12.47
N ARG A 177 -8.41 -10.68 -11.41
CA ARG A 177 -7.92 -10.50 -10.04
C ARG A 177 -6.54 -11.11 -9.80
N LYS A 178 -6.22 -12.24 -10.44
CA LYS A 178 -4.88 -12.85 -10.38
C LYS A 178 -3.84 -12.11 -11.21
N ILE A 179 -4.24 -11.32 -12.20
CA ILE A 179 -3.34 -10.60 -13.11
C ILE A 179 -3.06 -9.19 -12.59
N TYR A 180 -4.08 -8.47 -12.15
CA TYR A 180 -4.02 -7.03 -11.85
C TYR A 180 -4.03 -6.68 -10.37
N ARG A 181 -4.11 -7.66 -9.46
CA ARG A 181 -4.02 -7.45 -8.01
C ARG A 181 -2.92 -8.28 -7.37
N ALA A 182 -2.29 -7.70 -6.36
CA ALA A 182 -1.32 -8.41 -5.54
C ALA A 182 -2.02 -9.52 -4.76
N ASN A 183 -1.45 -10.71 -4.80
CA ASN A 183 -1.96 -11.87 -4.10
C ASN A 183 -0.84 -12.86 -3.79
N LYS A 184 -1.19 -13.95 -3.10
CA LYS A 184 -0.28 -15.02 -2.70
C LYS A 184 0.74 -15.46 -3.77
N TYR A 185 0.29 -15.58 -5.02
CA TYR A 185 1.06 -16.11 -6.15
C TYR A 185 1.40 -15.04 -7.20
N THR A 186 1.04 -13.78 -6.95
CA THR A 186 1.35 -12.65 -7.82
C THR A 186 1.76 -11.48 -6.94
N PRO A 187 3.06 -11.34 -6.71
CA PRO A 187 3.64 -10.23 -5.97
C PRO A 187 3.17 -8.85 -6.44
N PHE A 188 3.26 -7.87 -5.54
CA PHE A 188 2.88 -6.48 -5.80
C PHE A 188 3.58 -5.88 -7.02
N ASP A 189 4.89 -6.07 -7.13
CA ASP A 189 5.71 -5.56 -8.23
C ASP A 189 5.26 -6.11 -9.60
N ASP A 190 4.83 -7.37 -9.65
CA ASP A 190 4.31 -8.00 -10.88
C ASP A 190 2.92 -7.50 -11.25
N ALA A 191 2.00 -7.44 -10.29
CA ALA A 191 0.67 -6.86 -10.51
C ALA A 191 0.78 -5.40 -10.98
N TYR A 192 1.67 -4.63 -10.35
CA TYR A 192 1.94 -3.24 -10.70
C TYR A 192 2.52 -3.11 -12.12
N LYS A 193 3.48 -3.97 -12.48
CA LYS A 193 4.04 -4.00 -13.83
C LYS A 193 2.97 -4.26 -14.87
N THR A 194 2.09 -5.21 -14.63
CA THR A 194 1.01 -5.55 -15.57
C THR A 194 0.00 -4.42 -15.73
N ARG A 195 -0.34 -3.71 -14.66
CA ARG A 195 -1.19 -2.50 -14.75
C ARG A 195 -0.52 -1.39 -15.56
N SER A 196 0.77 -1.14 -15.35
CA SER A 196 1.53 -0.19 -16.16
C SER A 196 1.55 -0.57 -17.65
N SER A 197 1.76 -1.86 -17.95
CA SER A 197 1.70 -2.39 -19.32
C SER A 197 0.31 -2.21 -19.95
N LEU A 198 -0.76 -2.50 -19.20
CA LEU A 198 -2.15 -2.29 -19.63
C LEU A 198 -2.39 -0.84 -20.04
N LEU A 199 -2.02 0.12 -19.18
CA LEU A 199 -2.26 1.54 -19.46
C LEU A 199 -1.48 2.02 -20.70
N LYS A 200 -0.22 1.59 -20.84
CA LYS A 200 0.61 1.88 -22.02
C LYS A 200 0.03 1.28 -23.29
N GLN A 201 -0.53 0.08 -23.20
CA GLN A 201 -1.19 -0.59 -24.30
C GLN A 201 -2.47 0.13 -24.72
N LEU A 202 -3.34 0.46 -23.77
CA LEU A 202 -4.55 1.24 -24.03
C LEU A 202 -4.23 2.57 -24.70
N ARG A 203 -3.18 3.26 -24.24
CA ARG A 203 -2.73 4.54 -24.82
C ARG A 203 -2.33 4.43 -26.30
N ARG A 204 -1.77 3.28 -26.73
CA ARG A 204 -1.37 3.04 -28.13
C ARG A 204 -2.55 2.78 -29.08
N GLN A 205 -3.75 2.53 -28.57
CA GLN A 205 -4.94 2.26 -29.37
C GLN A 205 -5.59 3.55 -29.90
N GLY A 206 -6.43 3.44 -30.93
CA GLY A 206 -7.22 4.58 -31.43
C GLY A 206 -8.17 5.12 -30.35
N GLY A 207 -8.07 6.41 -30.03
CA GLY A 207 -8.78 7.04 -28.91
C GLY A 207 -8.16 6.76 -27.53
N GLY A 208 -7.04 6.03 -27.48
CA GLY A 208 -6.36 5.62 -26.25
C GLY A 208 -5.87 6.77 -25.37
N GLU A 209 -5.44 7.88 -25.96
CA GLU A 209 -5.03 9.10 -25.24
C GLU A 209 -6.18 9.69 -24.40
N GLU A 210 -7.41 9.67 -24.91
CA GLU A 210 -8.57 10.13 -24.15
C GLU A 210 -8.89 9.17 -23.00
N LEU A 211 -8.80 7.86 -23.25
CA LEU A 211 -9.01 6.84 -22.22
C LEU A 211 -7.96 6.94 -21.11
N TYR A 212 -6.71 7.21 -21.48
CA TYR A 212 -5.61 7.44 -20.53
C TYR A 212 -5.87 8.67 -19.64
N ARG A 213 -6.33 9.78 -20.22
CA ARG A 213 -6.76 10.96 -19.45
C ARG A 213 -7.98 10.67 -18.55
N LYS A 214 -8.95 9.89 -19.03
CA LYS A 214 -10.10 9.45 -18.21
C LYS A 214 -9.67 8.56 -17.05
N TRP A 215 -8.67 7.71 -17.24
CA TRP A 215 -8.07 6.93 -16.16
C TRP A 215 -7.46 7.85 -15.10
N MET A 216 -6.67 8.86 -15.49
CA MET A 216 -6.11 9.83 -14.55
C MET A 216 -7.21 10.54 -13.74
N LEU A 217 -8.25 11.01 -14.41
CA LEU A 217 -9.39 11.66 -13.76
C LEU A 217 -10.11 10.72 -12.79
N ALA A 218 -10.38 9.48 -13.21
CA ALA A 218 -11.01 8.47 -12.36
C ALA A 218 -10.19 8.17 -11.11
N THR A 219 -8.86 8.15 -11.23
CA THR A 219 -7.95 7.95 -10.11
C THR A 219 -8.05 9.08 -9.08
N PHE A 220 -8.04 10.35 -9.51
CA PHE A 220 -8.22 11.48 -8.59
C PHE A 220 -9.63 11.53 -8.00
N ALA A 221 -10.65 11.25 -8.81
CA ALA A 221 -12.03 11.16 -8.37
C ALA A 221 -12.23 10.03 -7.35
N PHE A 222 -11.55 8.90 -7.50
CA PHE A 222 -11.55 7.82 -6.53
C PHE A 222 -10.99 8.27 -5.18
N LEU A 223 -9.79 8.86 -5.14
CA LEU A 223 -9.22 9.38 -3.89
C LEU A 223 -10.17 10.35 -3.19
N HIS A 224 -10.71 11.32 -3.95
CA HIS A 224 -11.67 12.29 -3.43
C HIS A 224 -12.93 11.60 -2.87
N ARG A 225 -13.50 10.64 -3.61
CA ARG A 225 -14.68 9.87 -3.22
C ARG A 225 -14.46 9.03 -1.97
N SER A 226 -13.24 8.52 -1.79
CA SER A 226 -12.82 7.71 -0.63
C SER A 226 -12.49 8.55 0.61
N GLY A 227 -12.71 9.88 0.58
CA GLY A 227 -12.50 10.78 1.71
C GLY A 227 -11.13 11.45 1.76
N VAL A 228 -10.23 11.16 0.81
CA VAL A 228 -8.90 11.78 0.74
C VAL A 228 -9.03 13.22 0.20
N ARG A 229 -8.32 14.16 0.81
CA ARG A 229 -8.29 15.59 0.40
C ARG A 229 -6.88 16.09 0.14
N CYS A 230 -5.90 15.52 0.81
CA CYS A 230 -4.49 15.81 0.68
C CYS A 230 -3.80 14.51 0.29
N SER A 231 -3.01 14.50 -0.78
CA SER A 231 -2.30 13.28 -1.21
C SER A 231 -0.95 13.63 -1.82
N GLN A 232 0.09 12.83 -1.52
CA GLN A 232 1.35 12.86 -2.27
C GLN A 232 1.42 11.60 -3.15
N ILE A 233 1.43 11.83 -4.46
CA ILE A 233 1.23 10.79 -5.47
C ILE A 233 2.53 10.63 -6.26
N ALA A 234 3.09 9.42 -6.23
CA ALA A 234 4.26 9.05 -7.01
C ALA A 234 3.89 8.62 -8.43
N LEU A 235 4.57 9.18 -9.43
CA LEU A 235 4.37 8.89 -10.85
C LEU A 235 5.67 9.02 -11.66
N GLY A 236 5.73 8.32 -12.80
CA GLY A 236 6.88 8.37 -13.68
C GLY A 236 7.12 9.76 -14.26
N ALA A 237 8.39 10.11 -14.48
CA ALA A 237 8.77 11.39 -15.07
C ALA A 237 8.09 11.66 -16.44
N ASP A 238 7.80 10.62 -17.21
CA ASP A 238 7.10 10.70 -18.50
C ASP A 238 5.60 11.01 -18.38
N GLU A 239 5.03 10.93 -17.18
CA GLU A 239 3.60 11.16 -16.92
C GLU A 239 3.35 12.56 -16.32
N ILE A 240 4.38 13.19 -15.72
CA ILE A 240 4.26 14.45 -14.97
C ILE A 240 3.74 15.60 -15.84
N GLY A 241 4.20 15.73 -17.09
CA GLY A 241 3.78 16.83 -17.98
C GLY A 241 2.27 16.89 -18.24
N LEU A 242 1.60 15.74 -18.22
CA LEU A 242 0.14 15.65 -18.34
C LEU A 242 -0.55 15.74 -16.97
N ALA A 243 0.03 15.10 -15.94
CA ALA A 243 -0.57 15.00 -14.62
C ALA A 243 -0.57 16.33 -13.85
N ASP A 244 0.52 17.11 -13.89
CA ASP A 244 0.67 18.36 -13.14
C ASP A 244 -0.47 19.38 -13.40
N PRO A 245 -0.76 19.77 -14.67
CA PRO A 245 -1.85 20.70 -14.94
C PRO A 245 -3.23 20.10 -14.65
N MET A 246 -3.42 18.78 -14.81
CA MET A 246 -4.66 18.11 -14.46
C MET A 246 -4.90 18.13 -12.94
N VAL A 247 -3.87 17.90 -12.14
CA VAL A 247 -3.91 17.97 -10.67
C VAL A 247 -4.21 19.40 -10.21
N GLU A 248 -3.56 20.41 -10.82
CA GLU A 248 -3.86 21.81 -10.53
C GLU A 248 -5.35 22.12 -10.79
N ALA A 249 -5.88 21.67 -11.92
CA ALA A 249 -7.27 21.87 -12.27
C ALA A 249 -8.25 21.08 -11.38
N PHE A 250 -7.92 19.84 -11.03
CA PHE A 250 -8.73 19.00 -10.12
C PHE A 250 -8.77 19.60 -8.71
N ASN A 251 -7.62 20.02 -8.17
CA ASN A 251 -7.50 20.67 -6.86
C ASN A 251 -8.41 21.91 -6.76
N ARG A 252 -8.46 22.73 -7.82
CA ARG A 252 -9.35 23.89 -7.90
C ARG A 252 -10.82 23.49 -7.97
N ALA A 253 -11.17 22.52 -8.80
CA ALA A 253 -12.55 22.11 -9.04
C ALA A 253 -13.20 21.43 -7.82
N TYR A 254 -12.44 20.60 -7.09
CA TYR A 254 -12.96 19.73 -6.03
C TYR A 254 -12.39 20.02 -4.65
N ARG A 255 -11.74 21.19 -4.46
CA ARG A 255 -11.17 21.63 -3.17
C ARG A 255 -10.27 20.56 -2.54
N CYS A 256 -9.23 20.17 -3.28
CA CYS A 256 -8.21 19.21 -2.85
C CYS A 256 -6.81 19.84 -2.84
N GLN A 257 -5.86 19.16 -2.20
CA GLN A 257 -4.43 19.46 -2.22
C GLN A 257 -3.64 18.21 -2.59
N PHE A 258 -3.88 17.67 -3.78
CA PHE A 258 -3.05 16.60 -4.34
C PHE A 258 -1.74 17.19 -4.87
N ARG A 259 -0.65 16.45 -4.64
CA ARG A 259 0.72 16.82 -4.95
C ARG A 259 1.45 15.64 -5.56
N LEU A 260 2.49 15.93 -6.33
CA LEU A 260 3.20 14.96 -7.13
C LEU A 260 4.62 14.76 -6.63
N LEU A 261 5.05 13.50 -6.61
CA LEU A 261 6.42 13.07 -6.36
C LEU A 261 6.98 12.45 -7.65
N ALA A 262 8.13 12.95 -8.10
CA ALA A 262 8.78 12.44 -9.28
C ALA A 262 9.51 11.13 -8.96
N HIS A 263 8.99 10.04 -9.52
CA HIS A 263 9.49 8.69 -9.31
C HIS A 263 10.78 8.45 -10.10
N THR A 264 11.83 7.99 -9.40
CA THR A 264 13.12 7.62 -9.99
C THR A 264 13.17 6.16 -10.43
N SER A 265 14.06 5.83 -11.36
CA SER A 265 14.29 4.43 -11.78
C SER A 265 15.28 3.65 -10.88
N SER A 266 15.52 4.13 -9.64
CA SER A 266 16.70 3.83 -8.82
C SER A 266 16.93 2.38 -8.42
N GLY A 267 15.87 1.59 -8.23
CA GLY A 267 15.97 0.25 -7.65
C GLY A 267 16.84 -0.75 -8.45
N TYR A 268 17.22 -0.44 -9.69
CA TYR A 268 17.91 -1.36 -10.61
C TYR A 268 19.23 -0.81 -11.19
N GLN A 269 19.68 0.36 -10.72
CA GLN A 269 20.72 1.13 -11.38
C GLN A 269 22.00 1.23 -10.55
N SER A 270 23.15 1.42 -11.21
CA SER A 270 24.38 1.83 -10.54
C SER A 270 24.27 3.26 -10.00
N GLY A 271 25.12 3.64 -9.05
CA GLY A 271 25.15 5.00 -8.50
C GLY A 271 25.26 6.09 -9.58
N ASP A 272 26.08 5.87 -10.61
CA ASP A 272 26.23 6.83 -11.73
C ASP A 272 24.97 6.93 -12.59
N ALA A 273 24.26 5.81 -12.78
CA ALA A 273 23.01 5.81 -13.53
C ALA A 273 21.90 6.51 -12.74
N LEU A 274 21.82 6.29 -11.43
CA LEU A 274 20.92 7.03 -10.55
C LEU A 274 21.22 8.53 -10.58
N ARG A 275 22.49 8.92 -10.48
CA ARG A 275 22.87 10.34 -10.54
C ARG A 275 22.44 10.99 -11.86
N ARG A 276 22.67 10.33 -13.00
CA ARG A 276 22.18 10.81 -14.29
C ARG A 276 20.66 10.92 -14.35
N ASP A 277 19.93 9.97 -13.78
CA ASP A 277 18.46 10.00 -13.71
C ASP A 277 17.97 11.22 -12.90
N LEU A 278 18.58 11.45 -11.73
CA LEU A 278 18.28 12.59 -10.87
C LEU A 278 18.56 13.93 -11.59
N GLU A 279 19.72 14.07 -12.21
CA GLU A 279 20.13 15.31 -12.89
C GLU A 279 19.34 15.58 -14.17
N GLN A 280 19.09 14.55 -14.99
CA GLN A 280 18.54 14.73 -16.34
C GLN A 280 17.02 14.60 -16.40
N LYS A 281 16.40 13.84 -15.50
CA LYS A 281 14.94 13.61 -15.52
C LYS A 281 14.22 14.27 -14.36
N ILE A 282 14.80 14.26 -13.16
CA ILE A 282 14.12 14.75 -11.95
C ILE A 282 14.35 16.26 -11.76
N MET A 283 15.59 16.71 -11.83
CA MET A 283 15.95 18.12 -11.61
C MET A 283 15.20 19.13 -12.52
N PRO A 284 14.90 18.82 -13.79
CA PRO A 284 14.10 19.71 -14.65
C PRO A 284 12.72 20.10 -14.09
N PHE A 285 12.10 19.25 -13.26
CA PHE A 285 10.80 19.57 -12.65
C PHE A 285 10.89 20.66 -11.57
N PHE A 286 12.07 20.80 -10.96
CA PHE A 286 12.35 21.80 -9.93
C PHE A 286 12.98 23.06 -10.52
N SER A 287 13.85 22.95 -11.52
CA SER A 287 14.46 24.14 -12.17
C SER A 287 13.49 24.97 -13.02
N GLN A 288 12.28 24.49 -13.26
CA GLN A 288 11.22 25.19 -14.01
C GLN A 288 9.98 25.44 -13.13
N PRO A 289 10.07 26.29 -12.09
CA PRO A 289 9.05 26.45 -11.07
C PRO A 289 7.66 26.80 -11.60
N ARG A 290 7.61 27.59 -12.68
CA ARG A 290 6.38 28.07 -13.30
C ARG A 290 5.62 27.01 -14.08
N LEU A 291 6.29 25.94 -14.51
CA LEU A 291 5.71 24.90 -15.34
C LEU A 291 5.08 23.75 -14.52
N TYR A 292 5.73 23.34 -13.43
CA TYR A 292 5.35 22.12 -12.67
C TYR A 292 4.92 22.39 -11.23
N LYS A 293 3.82 23.11 -11.02
CA LYS A 293 3.50 23.69 -9.71
C LYS A 293 3.13 22.67 -8.63
N GLN A 294 2.68 21.48 -9.03
CA GLN A 294 2.20 20.44 -8.11
C GLN A 294 3.30 19.44 -7.75
N VAL A 295 4.46 19.48 -8.40
CA VAL A 295 5.61 18.63 -8.08
C VAL A 295 6.38 19.19 -6.88
N ILE A 296 6.34 18.47 -5.76
CA ILE A 296 6.89 18.91 -4.47
C ILE A 296 8.04 18.03 -3.95
N GLY A 297 8.43 17.00 -4.70
CA GLY A 297 9.38 16.05 -4.18
C GLY A 297 9.73 14.94 -5.14
N LEU A 298 10.59 14.04 -4.66
CA LEU A 298 10.99 12.84 -5.37
C LEU A 298 10.58 11.60 -4.59
N ASP A 299 10.37 10.54 -5.35
CA ASP A 299 10.09 9.21 -4.85
C ASP A 299 11.20 8.27 -5.31
N LEU A 300 12.03 7.81 -4.37
CA LEU A 300 13.13 6.90 -4.64
C LEU A 300 12.61 5.45 -4.59
N LEU A 301 12.42 4.85 -5.76
CA LEU A 301 11.96 3.47 -5.86
C LEU A 301 13.03 2.50 -5.35
N GLY A 302 12.65 1.68 -4.38
CA GLY A 302 13.43 0.55 -3.94
C GLY A 302 13.23 -0.64 -4.88
N THR A 303 14.27 -1.44 -5.09
CA THR A 303 14.04 -2.88 -4.96
C THR A 303 14.37 -3.16 -3.51
N GLU A 304 13.41 -3.33 -2.59
CA GLU A 304 13.81 -3.49 -1.17
C GLU A 304 14.45 -4.84 -0.85
N ASN A 305 14.76 -5.57 -1.92
CA ASN A 305 15.58 -6.75 -1.97
C ASN A 305 17.06 -6.48 -2.34
N ARG A 306 17.43 -5.24 -2.69
CA ARG A 306 18.82 -4.80 -2.93
C ARG A 306 19.08 -3.48 -2.20
N VAL A 307 20.32 -3.30 -1.77
CA VAL A 307 20.76 -2.03 -1.20
C VAL A 307 20.84 -0.99 -2.32
N ALA A 308 20.04 0.08 -2.22
CA ALA A 308 20.13 1.19 -3.15
C ALA A 308 21.39 2.02 -2.91
N HIS A 309 21.78 2.82 -3.90
CA HIS A 309 22.96 3.70 -3.81
C HIS A 309 22.65 5.01 -3.08
N TYR A 310 22.30 4.92 -1.80
CA TYR A 310 21.91 6.08 -0.97
C TYR A 310 22.95 7.20 -0.97
N GLY A 311 24.25 6.87 -0.98
CA GLY A 311 25.30 7.89 -1.05
C GLY A 311 25.20 8.79 -2.29
N ALA A 312 24.77 8.26 -3.44
CA ALA A 312 24.58 9.06 -4.65
C ALA A 312 23.36 10.01 -4.52
N LEU A 313 22.28 9.56 -3.89
CA LEU A 313 21.13 10.41 -3.58
C LEU A 313 21.52 11.52 -2.60
N LEU A 314 22.15 11.19 -1.48
CA LEU A 314 22.49 12.16 -0.44
C LEU A 314 23.47 13.22 -0.95
N GLU A 315 24.44 12.83 -1.77
CA GLU A 315 25.37 13.77 -2.40
C GLU A 315 24.66 14.70 -3.38
N PHE A 316 23.77 14.17 -4.22
CA PHE A 316 22.93 14.98 -5.11
C PHE A 316 22.10 16.01 -4.34
N LEU A 317 21.43 15.61 -3.25
CA LEU A 317 20.63 16.52 -2.42
C LEU A 317 21.52 17.59 -1.76
N ARG A 318 22.72 17.23 -1.33
CA ARG A 318 23.67 18.20 -0.76
C ARG A 318 24.08 19.25 -1.79
N GLU A 319 24.43 18.82 -3.00
CA GLU A 319 24.89 19.71 -4.08
C GLU A 319 23.78 20.61 -4.62
N THR A 320 22.52 20.16 -4.59
CA THR A 320 21.37 20.89 -5.17
C THR A 320 20.59 21.74 -4.19
N ALA A 321 20.90 21.67 -2.88
CA ALA A 321 20.14 22.35 -1.83
C ALA A 321 19.95 23.87 -2.08
N GLU A 322 21.00 24.58 -2.49
CA GLU A 322 20.92 26.02 -2.78
C GLU A 322 19.94 26.35 -3.92
N THR A 323 19.88 25.51 -4.94
CA THR A 323 18.95 25.69 -6.07
C THR A 323 17.52 25.45 -5.61
N LEU A 324 17.30 24.44 -4.78
CA LEU A 324 15.98 24.03 -4.30
C LEU A 324 15.39 25.01 -3.28
N HIS A 325 16.21 25.78 -2.56
CA HIS A 325 15.74 26.81 -1.62
C HIS A 325 14.83 27.88 -2.22
N LEU A 326 14.90 28.09 -3.53
CA LEU A 326 14.04 29.05 -4.21
C LEU A 326 12.58 28.58 -4.27
N ASP A 327 12.35 27.28 -4.29
CA ASP A 327 11.03 26.69 -4.51
C ASP A 327 10.40 26.10 -3.23
N PHE A 328 11.20 25.88 -2.20
CA PHE A 328 10.79 25.30 -0.92
C PHE A 328 11.07 26.24 0.25
N GLY A 329 10.05 26.49 1.06
CA GLY A 329 10.16 27.39 2.20
C GLY A 329 8.82 27.92 2.68
N ARG A 330 8.86 28.90 3.58
CA ARG A 330 7.64 29.42 4.22
C ARG A 330 6.92 30.52 3.45
N SER A 331 7.41 30.95 2.29
CA SER A 331 6.77 31.99 1.48
C SER A 331 5.57 31.44 0.70
N GLU A 332 4.59 32.28 0.41
CA GLU A 332 3.46 31.93 -0.47
C GLU A 332 3.92 31.67 -1.93
N ALA A 333 5.09 32.18 -2.31
CA ALA A 333 5.69 31.91 -3.61
C ALA A 333 6.30 30.51 -3.72
N ASN A 334 6.54 29.82 -2.59
CA ASN A 334 7.07 28.46 -2.57
C ASN A 334 5.98 27.44 -2.93
N ARG A 335 6.37 26.35 -3.59
CA ARG A 335 5.45 25.25 -3.94
C ARG A 335 5.02 24.43 -2.73
N ALA A 336 5.94 24.28 -1.77
CA ALA A 336 5.74 23.59 -0.50
C ALA A 336 6.69 24.15 0.57
N ARG A 337 6.45 23.79 1.84
CA ARG A 337 7.35 24.17 2.95
C ARG A 337 8.70 23.49 2.88
N ALA A 338 8.72 22.25 2.40
CA ALA A 338 9.91 21.45 2.17
C ALA A 338 9.70 20.52 0.97
N MET A 339 10.80 20.15 0.32
CA MET A 339 10.86 19.12 -0.69
C MET A 339 10.69 17.75 -0.02
N ALA A 340 9.66 17.02 -0.41
CA ALA A 340 9.45 15.67 0.07
C ALA A 340 10.49 14.73 -0.55
N ILE A 341 11.27 14.05 0.28
CA ILE A 341 12.19 12.99 -0.12
C ILE A 341 11.63 11.68 0.43
N HIS A 342 10.89 10.98 -0.42
CA HIS A 342 10.33 9.67 -0.08
C HIS A 342 11.30 8.57 -0.52
N ILE A 343 11.61 7.64 0.39
CA ILE A 343 12.51 6.50 0.13
C ILE A 343 11.77 5.22 0.49
N HIS A 344 11.49 4.37 -0.49
CA HIS A 344 10.85 3.07 -0.26
C HIS A 344 11.71 2.13 0.59
N CYS A 345 11.11 1.55 1.63
CA CYS A 345 11.73 0.52 2.46
C CYS A 345 10.74 -0.60 2.81
N GLY A 346 11.11 -1.85 2.55
CA GLY A 346 10.33 -3.02 2.99
C GLY A 346 9.15 -3.47 2.13
N GLU A 347 8.87 -2.90 0.94
CA GLU A 347 7.76 -3.28 0.03
C GLU A 347 8.12 -4.32 -1.05
N GLY A 348 8.53 -5.55 -0.69
CA GLY A 348 8.88 -6.52 -1.72
C GLY A 348 8.68 -7.97 -1.30
N ALA A 349 8.19 -8.81 -2.23
CA ALA A 349 7.94 -10.24 -1.99
C ALA A 349 9.21 -11.11 -1.93
N SER A 350 10.37 -10.58 -1.53
CA SER A 350 11.69 -11.21 -1.71
C SER A 350 12.06 -11.36 -3.19
N ALA A 351 13.21 -10.82 -3.58
CA ALA A 351 13.81 -11.08 -4.89
C ALA A 351 15.03 -11.96 -4.63
N ASP A 352 14.97 -13.20 -5.10
CA ASP A 352 16.16 -14.02 -5.24
C ASP A 352 16.73 -13.87 -6.65
N ALA A 353 17.85 -14.52 -6.95
CA ALA A 353 18.22 -14.86 -8.32
C ALA A 353 17.12 -15.73 -8.97
N ASP A 354 16.41 -16.54 -8.19
CA ASP A 354 15.40 -17.45 -8.70
C ASP A 354 14.16 -16.75 -9.28
N HIS A 355 13.66 -17.33 -10.37
CA HIS A 355 12.37 -16.99 -10.95
C HIS A 355 11.21 -17.32 -10.01
N ARG A 356 10.20 -16.46 -10.01
CA ARG A 356 9.00 -16.61 -9.17
C ARG A 356 7.92 -17.43 -9.87
N SER A 357 7.97 -17.52 -11.20
CA SER A 357 7.04 -18.32 -12.00
C SER A 357 7.46 -19.78 -12.17
N THR A 358 6.49 -20.67 -12.40
CA THR A 358 6.77 -22.09 -12.64
C THR A 358 7.53 -22.30 -13.95
N ILE A 359 7.13 -21.58 -15.01
CA ILE A 359 7.82 -21.58 -16.30
C ILE A 359 9.21 -20.96 -16.17
N GLY A 360 9.35 -19.81 -15.49
CA GLY A 360 10.66 -19.18 -15.29
C GLY A 360 11.60 -20.07 -14.47
N TYR A 361 11.10 -20.69 -13.40
CA TYR A 361 11.86 -21.65 -12.59
C TYR A 361 12.28 -22.86 -13.43
N ALA A 362 11.38 -23.40 -14.25
CA ALA A 362 11.70 -24.48 -15.16
C ALA A 362 12.78 -24.07 -16.18
N ARG A 363 12.72 -22.85 -16.73
CA ARG A 363 13.74 -22.33 -17.67
C ARG A 363 15.12 -22.25 -17.04
N MET A 364 15.19 -21.85 -15.78
CA MET A 364 16.45 -21.70 -15.06
C MET A 364 17.03 -23.05 -14.59
N CYS A 365 16.19 -23.96 -14.09
CA CYS A 365 16.65 -25.16 -13.41
C CYS A 365 16.57 -26.46 -14.24
N ALA A 366 15.78 -26.51 -15.32
CA ALA A 366 15.63 -27.73 -16.09
C ALA A 366 16.89 -28.00 -16.92
N THR A 367 17.32 -29.26 -16.93
CA THR A 367 18.43 -29.72 -17.77
C THR A 367 18.02 -29.88 -19.23
N ALA A 368 16.73 -30.12 -19.48
CA ALA A 368 16.14 -30.22 -20.82
C ALA A 368 15.54 -28.87 -21.23
N ARG A 369 15.67 -28.53 -22.52
CA ARG A 369 15.01 -27.36 -23.11
C ARG A 369 13.49 -27.53 -22.99
N LEU A 370 12.81 -26.47 -22.55
CA LEU A 370 11.35 -26.43 -22.59
C LEU A 370 10.88 -26.36 -24.05
N GLY A 371 10.06 -27.32 -24.46
CA GLY A 371 9.50 -27.39 -25.80
C GLY A 371 8.10 -28.02 -25.77
N GLU A 372 7.60 -28.44 -26.93
CA GLU A 372 6.22 -28.90 -27.10
C GLU A 372 5.77 -29.97 -26.07
N GLU A 373 6.63 -30.94 -25.74
CA GLU A 373 6.29 -31.98 -24.75
C GLU A 373 6.10 -31.42 -23.33
N PHE A 374 6.93 -30.45 -22.94
CA PHE A 374 6.78 -29.77 -21.65
C PHE A 374 5.45 -29.03 -21.58
N TYR A 375 5.14 -28.21 -22.59
CA TYR A 375 3.93 -27.38 -22.58
C TYR A 375 2.65 -28.20 -22.72
N ARG A 376 2.66 -29.28 -23.49
CA ARG A 376 1.55 -30.26 -23.51
C ARG A 376 1.34 -30.92 -22.15
N THR A 377 2.42 -31.30 -21.45
CA THR A 377 2.34 -31.85 -20.10
C THR A 377 1.81 -30.82 -19.11
N LEU A 378 2.27 -29.57 -19.20
CA LEU A 378 1.82 -28.46 -18.37
C LEU A 378 0.34 -28.13 -18.63
N ALA A 379 -0.11 -28.12 -19.87
CA ALA A 379 -1.51 -27.87 -20.23
C ALA A 379 -2.45 -28.97 -19.70
N ALA A 380 -2.03 -30.25 -19.76
CA ALA A 380 -2.75 -31.36 -19.15
C ALA A 380 -2.79 -31.27 -17.62
N TYR A 381 -1.66 -30.88 -17.00
CA TYR A 381 -1.58 -30.61 -15.56
C TYR A 381 -2.55 -29.50 -15.13
N ILE A 382 -2.56 -28.38 -15.85
CA ILE A 382 -3.46 -27.24 -15.59
C ILE A 382 -4.93 -27.68 -15.61
N ARG A 383 -5.33 -28.44 -16.62
CA ARG A 383 -6.69 -28.98 -16.74
C ARG A 383 -7.06 -29.86 -15.56
N ARG A 384 -6.20 -30.82 -15.20
CA ARG A 384 -6.43 -31.73 -14.07
C ARG A 384 -6.62 -30.97 -12.76
N CYS A 385 -5.77 -29.97 -12.51
CA CYS A 385 -5.87 -29.14 -11.31
C CYS A 385 -7.17 -28.33 -11.29
N ALA A 386 -7.62 -27.80 -12.44
CA ALA A 386 -8.91 -27.12 -12.52
C ALA A 386 -10.10 -28.04 -12.19
N GLU A 387 -10.08 -29.28 -12.69
CA GLU A 387 -11.10 -30.29 -12.37
C GLU A 387 -11.08 -30.68 -10.87
N ASN A 388 -9.89 -30.83 -10.28
CA ASN A 388 -9.73 -31.13 -8.85
C ASN A 388 -10.22 -29.98 -7.96
N ALA A 389 -9.84 -28.74 -8.27
CA ALA A 389 -10.29 -27.57 -7.54
C ALA A 389 -11.83 -27.44 -7.55
N ALA A 390 -12.46 -27.69 -8.69
CA ALA A 390 -13.92 -27.72 -8.80
C ALA A 390 -14.56 -28.81 -7.91
N LYS A 391 -13.99 -30.01 -7.87
CA LYS A 391 -14.45 -31.10 -6.99
C LYS A 391 -14.30 -30.74 -5.51
N LYS A 392 -13.15 -30.17 -5.11
CA LYS A 392 -12.88 -29.72 -3.73
C LYS A 392 -13.88 -28.65 -3.27
N ASN A 393 -14.15 -27.64 -4.11
CA ASN A 393 -15.13 -26.59 -3.80
C ASN A 393 -16.55 -27.15 -3.65
N ALA A 394 -16.91 -28.18 -4.41
CA ALA A 394 -18.22 -28.80 -4.28
C ALA A 394 -18.39 -29.55 -2.93
N ALA A 395 -17.30 -30.08 -2.36
CA ALA A 395 -17.29 -30.86 -1.12
C ALA A 395 -17.27 -30.02 0.17
N ASP A 396 -16.66 -28.83 0.14
CA ASP A 396 -16.40 -28.01 1.34
C ASP A 396 -17.24 -26.70 1.36
N ARG A 397 -18.56 -26.86 1.60
CA ARG A 397 -19.55 -25.77 1.48
C ARG A 397 -19.83 -25.01 2.78
N HIS A 398 -19.30 -25.44 3.93
CA HIS A 398 -19.70 -24.91 5.23
C HIS A 398 -18.64 -23.97 5.83
N GLY A 399 -19.08 -22.88 6.46
CA GLY A 399 -18.26 -21.95 7.22
C GLY A 399 -19.09 -21.30 8.33
N THR A 400 -18.46 -20.74 9.36
CA THR A 400 -19.15 -20.02 10.44
C THR A 400 -19.26 -18.52 10.11
N GLY A 401 -20.09 -17.78 10.84
CA GLY A 401 -20.34 -16.35 10.57
C GLY A 401 -19.09 -15.46 10.54
N GLY A 402 -17.98 -15.84 11.19
CA GLY A 402 -16.69 -15.12 11.10
C GLY A 402 -15.58 -15.87 10.36
N ALA A 403 -15.87 -17.04 9.79
CA ALA A 403 -15.03 -17.76 8.82
C ALA A 403 -15.93 -18.21 7.67
N PRO A 404 -16.31 -17.29 6.75
CA PRO A 404 -17.36 -17.53 5.77
C PRO A 404 -17.00 -18.69 4.86
N ALA A 405 -18.03 -19.38 4.36
CA ALA A 405 -17.88 -20.48 3.43
C ALA A 405 -16.98 -20.12 2.25
N ARG A 406 -16.25 -21.11 1.72
CA ARG A 406 -15.46 -20.93 0.49
C ARG A 406 -16.39 -20.44 -0.61
N LYS A 407 -16.11 -19.25 -1.16
CA LYS A 407 -16.88 -18.69 -2.27
C LYS A 407 -16.75 -19.62 -3.49
N ALA A 408 -17.88 -20.11 -4.00
CA ALA A 408 -17.96 -20.96 -5.18
C ALA A 408 -17.87 -20.13 -6.49
N ASP A 409 -16.90 -19.21 -6.56
CA ASP A 409 -16.74 -18.27 -7.68
C ASP A 409 -15.78 -18.84 -8.73
N GLY A 410 -16.31 -19.46 -9.79
CA GLY A 410 -15.51 -19.88 -10.95
C GLY A 410 -14.39 -20.88 -10.59
N PRO A 411 -13.14 -20.71 -11.11
CA PRO A 411 -12.01 -21.59 -10.81
C PRO A 411 -11.34 -21.29 -9.45
N SER A 412 -12.11 -20.85 -8.45
CA SER A 412 -11.62 -20.62 -7.08
C SER A 412 -10.82 -21.83 -6.56
N GLY A 413 -9.70 -21.59 -5.88
CA GLY A 413 -8.80 -22.66 -5.40
C GLY A 413 -7.87 -23.28 -6.45
N LEU A 414 -8.01 -22.97 -7.74
CA LEU A 414 -7.14 -23.49 -8.80
C LEU A 414 -5.65 -23.26 -8.52
N PHE A 415 -5.26 -22.07 -8.07
CA PHE A 415 -3.84 -21.77 -7.85
C PHE A 415 -3.27 -22.48 -6.62
N ASP A 416 -4.08 -22.71 -5.59
CA ASP A 416 -3.63 -23.55 -4.47
C ASP A 416 -3.47 -25.01 -4.92
N GLU A 417 -4.35 -25.51 -5.80
CA GLU A 417 -4.16 -26.83 -6.41
C GLU A 417 -2.88 -26.91 -7.25
N LEU A 418 -2.66 -25.94 -8.14
CA LEU A 418 -1.51 -25.91 -9.06
C LEU A 418 -0.16 -25.84 -8.33
N PHE A 419 -0.08 -25.04 -7.27
CA PHE A 419 1.19 -24.58 -6.73
C PHE A 419 1.47 -25.06 -5.30
N ARG A 420 0.47 -25.55 -4.57
CA ARG A 420 0.62 -26.00 -3.17
C ARG A 420 0.18 -27.44 -2.96
N ASP A 421 -1.05 -27.77 -3.37
CA ASP A 421 -1.66 -29.06 -3.04
C ASP A 421 -1.22 -30.17 -4.01
N ASP A 422 -0.89 -29.84 -5.26
CA ASP A 422 -0.33 -30.75 -6.28
C ASP A 422 1.05 -30.21 -6.76
N SER A 423 1.78 -31.01 -7.54
CA SER A 423 3.03 -30.59 -8.15
C SER A 423 3.30 -31.28 -9.48
N LEU A 424 3.92 -30.56 -10.41
CA LEU A 424 4.43 -31.12 -11.66
C LEU A 424 5.93 -31.41 -11.54
N THR A 425 6.34 -32.61 -11.95
CA THR A 425 7.76 -32.97 -12.10
C THR A 425 8.07 -33.15 -13.58
N TRP A 426 9.08 -32.43 -14.08
CA TRP A 426 9.53 -32.49 -15.47
C TRP A 426 11.02 -32.80 -15.53
N SER A 427 11.41 -33.84 -16.27
CA SER A 427 12.82 -34.26 -16.41
C SER A 427 13.57 -34.39 -15.06
N GLY A 428 12.91 -34.89 -14.02
CA GLY A 428 13.48 -35.04 -12.67
C GLY A 428 13.46 -33.76 -11.82
N LEU A 429 13.07 -32.61 -12.38
CA LEU A 429 12.88 -31.36 -11.67
C LEU A 429 11.43 -31.23 -11.19
N LYS A 430 11.22 -31.19 -9.87
CA LYS A 430 9.94 -30.78 -9.30
C LYS A 430 9.79 -29.27 -9.46
N LEU A 431 8.83 -28.84 -10.28
CA LEU A 431 8.60 -27.43 -10.54
C LEU A 431 8.07 -26.72 -9.30
N ARG A 432 8.41 -25.45 -9.15
CA ARG A 432 8.05 -24.62 -8.00
C ARG A 432 7.46 -23.30 -8.47
N ARG A 433 6.64 -22.70 -7.61
CA ARG A 433 6.08 -21.37 -7.79
C ARG A 433 6.38 -20.58 -6.52
N PHE A 434 6.65 -19.30 -6.66
CA PHE A 434 6.76 -18.40 -5.52
C PHE A 434 5.47 -18.38 -4.70
N ASP A 435 5.59 -18.53 -3.39
CA ASP A 435 4.51 -18.39 -2.41
C ASP A 435 4.99 -17.48 -1.29
N VAL A 436 4.38 -16.31 -1.23
CA VAL A 436 4.71 -15.26 -0.27
C VAL A 436 4.53 -15.68 1.19
N ASN A 437 3.69 -16.70 1.46
CA ASN A 437 3.40 -17.14 2.84
C ASN A 437 4.37 -18.21 3.33
N THR A 438 5.42 -18.53 2.57
CA THR A 438 6.40 -19.52 3.02
C THR A 438 7.34 -18.90 4.06
N PRO A 439 7.76 -19.65 5.10
CA PRO A 439 8.76 -19.19 6.06
C PRO A 439 10.04 -18.70 5.40
N GLU A 440 10.47 -19.35 4.31
CA GLU A 440 11.65 -18.97 3.55
C GLU A 440 11.47 -17.60 2.88
N SER A 441 10.32 -17.33 2.25
CA SER A 441 10.01 -16.02 1.69
C SER A 441 10.02 -14.95 2.78
N ALA A 442 9.33 -15.18 3.91
CA ALA A 442 9.26 -14.22 5.01
C ALA A 442 10.64 -13.89 5.60
N GLN A 443 11.49 -14.91 5.83
CA GLN A 443 12.85 -14.70 6.32
C GLN A 443 13.71 -13.88 5.36
N ARG A 444 13.57 -14.09 4.05
CA ARG A 444 14.34 -13.34 3.04
C ARG A 444 13.88 -11.90 2.90
N VAL A 445 12.56 -11.65 2.90
CA VAL A 445 12.01 -10.28 2.96
C VAL A 445 12.61 -9.57 4.16
N ALA A 446 12.60 -10.22 5.33
CA ALA A 446 13.16 -9.66 6.55
C ALA A 446 14.66 -9.40 6.46
N TYR A 447 15.45 -10.34 5.94
CA TYR A 447 16.89 -10.14 5.76
C TYR A 447 17.19 -8.94 4.87
N ASN A 448 16.49 -8.83 3.74
CA ASN A 448 16.72 -7.76 2.79
C ASN A 448 16.26 -6.39 3.31
N GLY A 449 15.09 -6.31 3.93
CA GLY A 449 14.60 -5.09 4.56
C GLY A 449 15.55 -4.59 5.64
N LYS A 450 16.04 -5.49 6.51
CA LYS A 450 17.06 -5.18 7.52
C LYS A 450 18.36 -4.65 6.92
N ARG A 451 18.87 -5.30 5.87
CA ARG A 451 20.08 -4.85 5.17
C ARG A 451 19.90 -3.47 4.55
N ASN A 452 18.70 -3.19 4.01
CA ASN A 452 18.38 -1.91 3.41
C ASN A 452 18.37 -0.78 4.45
N ALA A 453 17.67 -0.98 5.58
CA ALA A 453 17.63 -0.02 6.68
C ALA A 453 19.03 0.30 7.24
N MET A 454 19.89 -0.71 7.39
CA MET A 454 21.29 -0.49 7.80
C MET A 454 22.08 0.31 6.77
N ALA A 455 21.91 0.04 5.48
CA ALA A 455 22.62 0.77 4.44
C ALA A 455 22.21 2.26 4.37
N ILE A 456 20.94 2.58 4.63
CA ILE A 456 20.48 3.98 4.78
C ILE A 456 21.16 4.62 5.97
N ALA A 457 21.16 3.97 7.12
CA ALA A 457 21.78 4.48 8.34
C ALA A 457 23.29 4.74 8.14
N GLU A 458 24.01 3.77 7.57
CA GLU A 458 25.43 3.92 7.26
C GLU A 458 25.70 5.08 6.28
N ALA A 459 24.83 5.28 5.29
CA ALA A 459 24.97 6.38 4.34
C ALA A 459 24.75 7.75 5.02
N LEU A 460 23.75 7.85 5.90
CA LEU A 460 23.43 9.06 6.66
C LEU A 460 24.54 9.46 7.63
N GLU A 461 25.23 8.48 8.24
CA GLU A 461 26.32 8.70 9.20
C GLU A 461 27.67 9.04 8.56
N ARG A 462 27.81 8.86 7.24
CA ARG A 462 29.06 9.22 6.58
C ARG A 462 29.29 10.73 6.68
N PRO A 463 30.55 11.17 6.90
CA PRO A 463 30.89 12.59 6.83
C PRO A 463 30.52 13.15 5.45
N ALA A 464 29.80 14.26 5.43
CA ALA A 464 29.49 14.94 4.19
C ALA A 464 30.74 15.71 3.70
N PRO A 465 31.07 15.66 2.40
CA PRO A 465 32.20 16.40 1.85
C PRO A 465 32.11 17.89 2.18
N ASN A 466 33.23 18.49 2.58
CA ASN A 466 33.35 19.92 2.92
C ASN A 466 32.43 20.42 4.06
N ALA A 467 31.87 19.52 4.89
CA ALA A 467 30.90 19.89 5.94
C ALA A 467 31.48 20.06 7.35
N GLY A 468 32.82 20.09 7.50
CA GLY A 468 33.49 20.27 8.79
C GLY A 468 33.31 19.08 9.75
N GLY A 469 33.28 17.86 9.21
CA GLY A 469 33.10 16.63 10.00
C GLY A 469 31.65 16.29 10.33
N ARG A 470 30.68 17.15 9.97
CA ARG A 470 29.25 16.85 10.06
C ARG A 470 28.85 15.71 9.11
N THR A 471 27.91 14.90 9.54
CA THR A 471 27.37 13.78 8.76
C THR A 471 26.39 14.26 7.69
N TYR A 472 26.01 13.40 6.73
CA TYR A 472 24.93 13.72 5.79
C TYR A 472 23.61 14.02 6.51
N TYR A 473 23.29 13.28 7.57
CA TYR A 473 22.10 13.57 8.38
C TYR A 473 22.12 14.99 8.93
N ASP A 474 23.22 15.42 9.53
CA ASP A 474 23.36 16.76 10.13
C ASP A 474 23.19 17.87 9.09
N VAL A 475 23.73 17.67 7.89
CA VAL A 475 23.69 18.67 6.81
C VAL A 475 22.31 18.74 6.17
N LEU A 476 21.71 17.59 5.84
CA LEU A 476 20.46 17.51 5.09
C LEU A 476 19.22 17.76 5.97
N THR A 477 19.37 17.73 7.29
CA THR A 477 18.27 18.01 8.23
C THR A 477 18.50 19.27 9.06
N ALA A 478 19.50 20.09 8.72
CA ALA A 478 19.71 21.40 9.33
C ALA A 478 18.44 22.26 9.23
N ASP A 479 18.25 23.22 10.14
CA ASP A 479 17.00 24.00 10.20
C ASP A 479 16.74 24.85 8.94
N ASN A 480 17.80 25.13 8.19
CA ASN A 480 17.75 25.78 6.91
C ASN A 480 17.75 24.81 5.74
N ALA A 481 17.66 23.49 5.91
CA ALA A 481 17.63 22.54 4.80
C ALA A 481 16.22 22.48 4.18
N PRO A 482 16.10 22.36 2.84
CA PRO A 482 14.80 22.42 2.17
C PRO A 482 14.08 21.07 2.15
N TYR A 483 14.41 20.11 3.03
CA TYR A 483 14.00 18.71 2.89
C TYR A 483 13.09 18.21 4.01
N ALA A 484 12.10 17.41 3.63
CA ALA A 484 11.31 16.57 4.52
C ALA A 484 11.50 15.11 4.12
N PHE A 485 12.28 14.37 4.91
CA PHE A 485 12.55 12.96 4.64
C PHE A 485 11.45 12.07 5.21
N ARG A 486 11.01 11.11 4.40
CA ARG A 486 10.11 10.05 4.81
C ARG A 486 10.59 8.71 4.29
N LEU A 487 10.68 7.73 5.17
CA LEU A 487 10.95 6.35 4.78
C LEU A 487 9.62 5.61 4.63
N GLY A 488 9.42 5.01 3.46
CA GLY A 488 8.25 4.25 3.08
C GLY A 488 8.22 2.92 3.81
N HIS A 489 7.11 2.53 4.45
CA HIS A 489 6.81 1.19 4.99
C HIS A 489 7.88 0.48 5.86
N ASP A 490 8.95 1.15 6.30
CA ASP A 490 10.08 0.52 6.96
C ASP A 490 9.69 0.00 8.34
N PHE A 491 9.18 -1.22 8.51
CA PHE A 491 8.86 -1.79 9.82
C PHE A 491 10.07 -2.44 10.49
N TYR A 492 11.17 -2.60 9.76
CA TYR A 492 12.40 -3.12 10.32
C TYR A 492 13.16 -1.98 11.00
N TYR A 493 13.48 -2.15 12.28
CA TYR A 493 14.28 -1.17 13.03
C TYR A 493 13.66 0.24 13.13
N ARG A 494 12.32 0.39 13.03
CA ARG A 494 11.60 1.67 13.23
C ARG A 494 12.08 2.41 14.46
N GLY A 495 12.07 1.74 15.62
CA GLY A 495 12.51 2.34 16.88
C GLY A 495 13.96 2.84 16.83
N PHE A 496 14.86 2.08 16.18
CA PHE A 496 16.25 2.50 16.01
C PHE A 496 16.38 3.71 15.08
N ILE A 497 15.72 3.71 13.92
CA ILE A 497 15.74 4.84 12.98
C ILE A 497 15.15 6.09 13.63
N GLN A 498 14.02 5.97 14.34
CA GLN A 498 13.37 7.10 15.01
C GLN A 498 14.24 7.68 16.13
N ALA A 499 14.90 6.83 16.93
CA ALA A 499 15.79 7.27 17.99
C ALA A 499 17.06 7.94 17.45
N LYS A 500 17.63 7.40 16.37
CA LYS A 500 18.90 7.87 15.80
C LYS A 500 18.75 9.05 14.84
N PHE A 501 17.66 9.08 14.07
CA PHE A 501 17.36 10.08 13.04
C PHE A 501 15.99 10.74 13.28
N PRO A 502 15.79 11.47 14.40
CA PRO A 502 14.47 11.94 14.85
C PRO A 502 13.78 12.93 13.90
N LYS A 503 14.49 13.57 12.95
CA LYS A 503 13.87 14.44 11.95
C LYS A 503 13.24 13.67 10.78
N PHE A 504 13.49 12.37 10.65
CA PHE A 504 12.89 11.54 9.61
C PHE A 504 11.48 11.11 10.04
N ALA A 505 10.55 11.23 9.11
CA ALA A 505 9.22 10.65 9.23
C ALA A 505 9.20 9.22 8.68
N LEU A 506 8.15 8.48 9.01
CA LEU A 506 7.82 7.20 8.38
C LEU A 506 6.41 7.35 7.84
N ASP A 507 6.09 6.77 6.68
CA ASP A 507 4.69 6.43 6.43
C ASP A 507 4.41 4.99 6.82
N THR A 508 3.14 4.71 7.00
CA THR A 508 2.65 3.44 7.51
C THR A 508 1.53 2.94 6.63
N ASN A 509 1.76 1.76 6.07
CA ASN A 509 0.76 0.92 5.45
C ASN A 509 0.69 -0.36 6.28
N LEU A 510 -0.49 -0.68 6.81
CA LEU A 510 -0.76 -1.90 7.59
C LEU A 510 -1.41 -2.98 6.71
N GLY A 511 -1.19 -2.87 5.40
CA GLY A 511 -1.87 -3.53 4.31
C GLY A 511 -2.25 -5.00 4.49
N SER A 512 -3.19 -5.40 3.66
CA SER A 512 -3.87 -6.70 3.72
C SER A 512 -3.02 -7.88 3.19
N ASN A 513 -1.80 -7.61 2.69
CA ASN A 513 -0.96 -8.55 1.96
C ASN A 513 0.44 -8.64 2.60
N THR A 514 0.95 -9.87 2.71
CA THR A 514 2.15 -10.38 3.40
C THR A 514 3.47 -9.61 3.23
N ILE A 515 3.49 -8.58 2.40
CA ILE A 515 4.67 -7.82 1.98
C ILE A 515 4.69 -6.43 2.63
N THR A 516 3.52 -5.84 2.89
CA THR A 516 3.36 -4.47 3.39
C THR A 516 2.58 -4.52 4.71
N GLY A 517 3.29 -4.46 5.84
CA GLY A 517 2.69 -4.26 7.17
C GLY A 517 1.92 -5.45 7.75
N ALA A 518 2.34 -5.92 8.93
CA ALA A 518 1.65 -6.86 9.83
C ALA A 518 1.26 -8.26 9.31
N SER A 519 1.16 -8.49 8.01
CA SER A 519 0.75 -9.78 7.45
C SER A 519 1.93 -10.72 7.16
N GLY A 520 3.15 -10.20 7.10
CA GLY A 520 4.38 -11.00 7.24
C GLY A 520 4.54 -11.65 8.63
N LEU A 521 3.59 -11.44 9.55
CA LEU A 521 3.51 -12.06 10.87
C LEU A 521 2.68 -13.36 10.88
N PHE A 522 2.00 -13.70 9.78
CA PHE A 522 1.24 -14.95 9.66
C PHE A 522 2.15 -16.08 9.17
N TRP A 523 2.15 -17.21 9.86
CA TRP A 523 3.02 -18.37 9.59
C TRP A 523 2.42 -19.33 8.56
N SER A 524 1.14 -19.18 8.21
CA SER A 524 0.48 -20.02 7.22
C SER A 524 -0.62 -19.34 6.42
N ALA A 525 -0.91 -19.89 5.25
CA ALA A 525 -2.04 -19.46 4.41
C ALA A 525 -3.40 -19.64 5.08
N ASP A 526 -3.52 -20.58 6.03
CA ASP A 526 -4.78 -20.81 6.75
C ASP A 526 -4.94 -19.84 7.91
N GLU A 527 -3.87 -19.46 8.61
CA GLU A 527 -3.87 -18.31 9.53
C GLU A 527 -4.22 -17.00 8.81
N TYR A 528 -3.67 -16.80 7.61
CA TYR A 528 -3.98 -15.66 6.76
C TYR A 528 -5.45 -15.62 6.31
N ARG A 529 -6.09 -16.79 6.11
CA ARG A 529 -7.52 -16.90 5.75
C ARG A 529 -8.47 -16.71 6.93
N ILE A 530 -8.05 -17.12 8.12
CA ILE A 530 -8.83 -17.00 9.35
C ILE A 530 -8.82 -15.56 9.89
N ASN A 531 -7.69 -14.84 9.75
CA ASN A 531 -7.54 -13.46 10.20
C ASN A 531 -8.17 -12.40 9.26
N ARG A 532 -9.41 -12.65 8.81
CA ARG A 532 -10.19 -11.67 8.05
C ARG A 532 -10.47 -10.39 8.82
N GLY A 533 -10.54 -10.43 10.14
CA GLY A 533 -10.81 -9.24 10.95
C GLY A 533 -9.71 -8.18 10.80
N PHE A 534 -8.45 -8.58 10.61
CA PHE A 534 -7.36 -7.62 10.37
C PHE A 534 -7.31 -7.23 8.89
N ARG A 535 -7.51 -8.20 8.00
CA ARG A 535 -7.42 -8.01 6.55
C ARG A 535 -8.57 -7.18 5.97
N HIS A 536 -9.81 -7.54 6.30
CA HIS A 536 -11.04 -6.99 5.75
C HIS A 536 -11.81 -6.12 6.75
N LEU A 537 -11.30 -5.99 7.98
CA LEU A 537 -11.96 -5.22 9.06
C LEU A 537 -13.39 -5.72 9.32
N ASP A 538 -13.56 -7.03 9.15
CA ASP A 538 -14.81 -7.75 9.32
C ASP A 538 -14.50 -9.23 9.62
N GLY A 539 -14.65 -9.62 10.89
CA GLY A 539 -14.37 -10.96 11.40
C GLY A 539 -13.42 -11.02 12.61
N TYR A 540 -12.75 -12.16 12.76
CA TYR A 540 -11.85 -12.43 13.88
C TYR A 540 -10.41 -11.97 13.59
N ILE A 541 -9.71 -11.53 14.63
CA ILE A 541 -8.30 -11.19 14.67
C ILE A 541 -7.66 -11.95 15.83
N ASP A 542 -6.59 -12.69 15.56
CA ASP A 542 -5.76 -13.29 16.61
C ASP A 542 -5.07 -12.18 17.42
N THR A 543 -5.10 -12.28 18.74
CA THR A 543 -4.44 -11.33 19.63
C THR A 543 -2.93 -11.30 19.44
N ASP A 544 -2.31 -12.42 19.05
CA ASP A 544 -0.87 -12.51 18.85
C ASP A 544 -0.46 -11.67 17.63
N VAL A 545 -1.36 -11.53 16.65
CA VAL A 545 -1.20 -10.67 15.47
C VAL A 545 -1.32 -9.20 15.84
N LEU A 546 -2.29 -8.82 16.69
CA LEU A 546 -2.43 -7.44 17.16
C LEU A 546 -1.22 -7.00 17.98
N VAL A 547 -0.69 -7.87 18.84
CA VAL A 547 0.51 -7.59 19.62
C VAL A 547 1.72 -7.44 18.71
N ALA A 548 1.97 -8.40 17.82
CA ALA A 548 3.14 -8.34 16.94
C ALA A 548 3.07 -7.17 15.94
N ALA A 549 1.87 -6.83 15.43
CA ALA A 549 1.66 -5.64 14.60
C ALA A 549 1.91 -4.35 15.40
N SER A 550 1.46 -4.31 16.65
CA SER A 550 1.74 -3.21 17.56
C SER A 550 3.23 -3.07 17.82
N ASP A 551 3.93 -4.13 18.22
CA ASP A 551 5.35 -4.04 18.55
C ASP A 551 6.20 -3.60 17.35
N ALA A 552 5.78 -4.00 16.15
CA ALA A 552 6.42 -3.58 14.90
C ALA A 552 6.15 -2.11 14.52
N VAL A 553 4.96 -1.58 14.87
CA VAL A 553 4.47 -0.29 14.34
C VAL A 553 4.19 0.74 15.43
N ALA A 554 3.45 0.39 16.46
CA ALA A 554 3.08 1.26 17.57
C ALA A 554 3.70 0.74 18.89
N TYR A 555 4.91 1.22 19.20
CA TYR A 555 5.63 0.84 20.42
C TYR A 555 5.03 1.59 21.61
N MET A 556 4.01 1.00 22.25
CA MET A 556 3.19 1.68 23.26
C MET A 556 3.57 1.38 24.72
N GLY A 557 4.69 0.69 24.98
CA GLY A 557 5.16 0.36 26.33
C GLY A 557 5.83 1.53 27.08
N ASN A 558 6.12 1.33 28.37
CA ASN A 558 6.98 2.22 29.15
C ASN A 558 8.44 2.18 28.65
N GLU A 559 8.86 1.09 28.00
CA GLU A 559 10.18 0.98 27.39
C GLU A 559 10.38 1.96 26.22
N ALA A 560 9.29 2.60 25.74
CA ALA A 560 9.35 3.66 24.73
C ALA A 560 9.88 4.99 25.29
N LEU A 561 9.76 5.20 26.61
CA LEU A 561 10.01 6.47 27.26
C LEU A 561 11.43 6.54 27.83
N SER A 562 11.95 7.76 27.98
CA SER A 562 13.21 7.97 28.69
C SER A 562 13.04 7.71 30.19
N GLU A 563 14.14 7.35 30.88
CA GLU A 563 14.11 7.16 32.34
C GLU A 563 13.60 8.42 33.07
N ALA A 564 14.00 9.62 32.60
CA ALA A 564 13.56 10.88 33.18
C ALA A 564 12.05 11.11 33.02
N ASP A 565 11.48 10.73 31.87
CA ASP A 565 10.06 10.83 31.62
C ASP A 565 9.28 9.87 32.53
N VAL A 566 9.74 8.62 32.64
CA VAL A 566 9.15 7.60 33.52
C VAL A 566 9.12 8.07 34.97
N GLN A 567 10.24 8.59 35.49
CA GLN A 567 10.30 9.10 36.86
C GLN A 567 9.36 10.29 37.09
N THR A 568 9.22 11.17 36.10
CA THR A 568 8.31 12.30 36.17
C THR A 568 6.85 11.85 36.24
N LEU A 569 6.45 10.92 35.37
CA LEU A 569 5.08 10.39 35.35
C LEU A 569 4.77 9.58 36.62
N LEU A 570 5.74 8.82 37.13
CA LEU A 570 5.60 8.10 38.40
C LEU A 570 5.36 9.07 39.55
N ALA A 571 6.14 10.15 39.64
CA ALA A 571 5.97 11.19 40.66
C ALA A 571 4.60 11.88 40.58
N ILE A 572 4.10 12.17 39.37
CA ILE A 572 2.76 12.72 39.15
C ILE A 572 1.70 11.73 39.64
N SER A 573 1.81 10.45 39.26
CA SER A 573 0.83 9.42 39.62
C SER A 573 0.73 9.16 41.13
N ALA A 574 1.82 9.40 41.88
CA ALA A 574 1.88 9.24 43.33
C ALA A 574 1.38 10.48 44.11
N GLY A 575 0.96 11.53 43.41
CA GLY A 575 0.45 12.76 44.02
C GLY A 575 -0.87 12.56 44.79
N GLN A 576 -1.20 13.54 45.64
CA GLN A 576 -2.45 13.53 46.40
C GLN A 576 -3.61 14.12 45.59
N GLY A 577 -4.75 13.42 45.55
CA GLY A 577 -5.97 13.87 44.88
C GLY A 577 -6.44 12.88 43.81
N THR A 578 -7.21 13.37 42.85
CA THR A 578 -7.62 12.60 41.66
C THR A 578 -6.66 12.86 40.51
N LEU A 579 -6.56 11.93 39.55
CA LEU A 579 -5.74 12.12 38.35
C LEU A 579 -6.09 13.41 37.60
N ALA A 580 -7.37 13.78 37.52
CA ALA A 580 -7.80 15.02 36.87
C ALA A 580 -7.22 16.27 37.56
N GLN A 581 -7.27 16.32 38.89
CA GLN A 581 -6.70 17.41 39.69
C GLN A 581 -5.19 17.48 39.53
N LEU A 582 -4.51 16.33 39.60
CA LEU A 582 -3.06 16.24 39.42
C LEU A 582 -2.62 16.73 38.04
N LEU A 583 -3.40 16.46 37.00
CA LEU A 583 -3.15 16.98 35.66
C LEU A 583 -3.36 18.50 35.60
N ASP A 584 -4.40 19.03 36.25
CA ASP A 584 -4.68 20.47 36.28
C ASP A 584 -3.68 21.31 37.10
N GLU A 585 -2.84 20.68 37.91
CA GLU A 585 -1.76 21.37 38.61
C GLU A 585 -0.77 22.02 37.62
N ARG A 586 -0.57 23.33 37.75
CA ARG A 586 0.27 24.13 36.84
C ARG A 586 1.68 23.55 36.66
N GLY A 587 2.28 23.01 37.71
CA GLY A 587 3.60 22.39 37.67
C GLY A 587 3.63 21.11 36.83
N ASN A 588 2.66 20.22 37.03
CA ASN A 588 2.57 18.97 36.30
C ASN A 588 2.20 19.21 34.84
N ARG A 589 1.27 20.13 34.57
CA ARG A 589 0.94 20.59 33.22
C ARG A 589 2.16 21.06 32.45
N GLY A 590 2.97 21.95 33.02
CA GLY A 590 4.18 22.46 32.35
C GLY A 590 5.22 21.37 32.05
N ARG A 591 5.36 20.39 32.94
CA ARG A 591 6.23 19.22 32.71
C ARG A 591 5.72 18.37 31.54
N ILE A 592 4.44 18.04 31.54
CA ILE A 592 3.80 17.24 30.48
C ILE A 592 3.84 17.98 29.14
N GLU A 593 3.57 19.29 29.09
CA GLU A 593 3.71 20.10 27.87
C GLU A 593 5.14 20.05 27.31
N GLY A 594 6.16 20.06 28.16
CA GLY A 594 7.56 19.85 27.76
C GLY A 594 7.82 18.47 27.15
N MET A 595 7.29 17.42 27.79
CA MET A 595 7.39 16.04 27.30
C MET A 595 6.68 15.87 25.95
N LEU A 596 5.48 16.43 25.79
CA LEU A 596 4.71 16.39 24.53
C LEU A 596 5.44 17.10 23.40
N ARG A 597 6.04 18.28 23.67
CA ARG A 597 6.86 19.00 22.68
C ARG A 597 8.06 18.19 22.23
N SER A 598 8.73 17.51 23.17
CA SER A 598 9.84 16.59 22.86
C SER A 598 9.38 15.41 22.00
N ALA A 599 8.28 14.74 22.39
CA ALA A 599 7.73 13.58 21.71
C ALA A 599 7.28 13.87 20.26
N LEU A 600 6.58 14.99 20.06
CA LEU A 600 6.08 15.44 18.75
C LEU A 600 7.18 16.01 17.85
N GLY A 601 8.31 16.43 18.42
CA GLY A 601 9.48 16.92 17.68
C GLY A 601 9.10 17.99 16.63
N PRO A 602 9.33 17.74 15.32
CA PRO A 602 9.14 18.74 14.26
C PRO A 602 7.69 19.22 14.08
N ILE A 603 6.69 18.46 14.56
CA ILE A 603 5.28 18.82 14.39
C ILE A 603 4.66 19.47 15.63
N ALA A 604 5.43 19.65 16.71
CA ALA A 604 4.91 20.12 17.99
C ALA A 604 4.20 21.49 17.89
N ASP A 605 4.76 22.44 17.15
CA ASP A 605 4.19 23.78 17.01
C ASP A 605 2.90 23.82 16.17
N ALA A 606 2.67 22.78 15.36
CA ALA A 606 1.44 22.61 14.58
C ALA A 606 0.35 21.83 15.35
N MET A 607 0.59 21.51 16.63
CA MET A 607 -0.30 20.75 17.53
C MET A 607 -0.66 21.57 18.80
N PRO A 608 -1.36 22.72 18.69
CA PRO A 608 -1.58 23.63 19.82
C PRO A 608 -2.39 23.05 20.98
N ASP A 609 -3.28 22.07 20.73
CA ASP A 609 -4.15 21.45 21.74
C ASP A 609 -3.62 20.11 22.27
N ALA A 610 -2.32 19.81 22.08
CA ALA A 610 -1.72 18.52 22.45
C ALA A 610 -1.95 18.15 23.92
N TYR A 611 -1.79 19.11 24.85
CA TYR A 611 -1.97 18.84 26.28
C TYR A 611 -3.41 18.49 26.66
N ALA A 612 -4.40 19.21 26.11
CA ALA A 612 -5.81 18.94 26.40
C ALA A 612 -6.20 17.54 25.90
N LEU A 613 -5.70 17.16 24.73
CA LEU A 613 -5.93 15.84 24.16
C LEU A 613 -5.21 14.73 24.94
N TYR A 614 -3.96 14.96 25.36
CA TYR A 614 -3.21 14.06 26.25
C TYR A 614 -3.99 13.82 27.55
N LYS A 615 -4.44 14.89 28.22
CA LYS A 615 -5.22 14.81 29.45
C LYS A 615 -6.48 13.96 29.23
N ARG A 616 -7.21 14.20 28.14
CA ARG A 616 -8.41 13.42 27.80
C ARG A 616 -8.08 11.93 27.65
N ILE A 617 -7.07 11.59 26.86
CA ILE A 617 -6.67 10.19 26.63
C ILE A 617 -6.26 9.52 27.96
N ALA A 618 -5.42 10.17 28.77
CA ALA A 618 -4.98 9.63 30.05
C ALA A 618 -6.15 9.37 31.02
N LEU A 619 -7.10 10.29 31.10
CA LEU A 619 -8.29 10.11 31.94
C LEU A 619 -9.19 8.97 31.46
N GLU A 620 -9.35 8.80 30.14
CA GLU A 620 -10.14 7.71 29.57
C GLU A 620 -9.49 6.34 29.77
N ILE A 621 -8.17 6.25 29.66
CA ILE A 621 -7.43 5.00 29.92
C ILE A 621 -7.52 4.64 31.41
N ALA A 622 -7.29 5.59 32.32
CA ALA A 622 -7.44 5.34 33.76
C ALA A 622 -8.89 4.96 34.13
N GLY A 623 -9.84 5.70 33.56
CA GLY A 623 -11.25 5.75 33.95
C GLY A 623 -11.42 5.84 35.47
N ASP A 624 -12.44 5.18 36.01
CA ASP A 624 -12.81 5.33 37.43
C ASP A 624 -11.94 4.57 38.45
N ILE A 625 -10.77 4.04 38.06
CA ILE A 625 -9.92 3.25 38.98
C ILE A 625 -9.05 4.21 39.81
N PRO A 626 -9.25 4.33 41.13
CA PRO A 626 -8.53 5.30 41.95
C PRO A 626 -7.22 4.71 42.49
N ALA A 627 -6.34 4.25 41.59
CA ALA A 627 -5.09 3.59 41.96
C ALA A 627 -3.89 4.24 41.23
N PRO A 628 -2.87 4.72 41.96
CA PRO A 628 -1.67 5.33 41.38
C PRO A 628 -1.00 4.50 40.28
N ALA A 629 -0.96 3.17 40.43
CA ALA A 629 -0.38 2.29 39.42
C ALA A 629 -1.12 2.35 38.07
N PHE A 630 -2.46 2.40 38.10
CA PHE A 630 -3.27 2.55 36.89
C PHE A 630 -3.16 3.96 36.30
N TRP A 631 -3.03 4.98 37.15
CA TRP A 631 -2.79 6.35 36.68
C TRP A 631 -1.44 6.47 36.00
N PHE A 632 -0.40 5.86 36.56
CA PHE A 632 0.92 5.79 35.95
C PHE A 632 0.86 5.10 34.58
N GLU A 633 0.24 3.91 34.51
CA GLU A 633 0.05 3.18 33.25
C GLU A 633 -0.70 4.05 32.21
N ALA A 634 -1.78 4.72 32.62
CA ALA A 634 -2.54 5.60 31.74
C ALA A 634 -1.74 6.81 31.23
N LEU A 635 -0.94 7.44 32.09
CA LEU A 635 -0.07 8.56 31.72
C LEU A 635 1.03 8.15 30.74
N VAL A 636 1.60 6.95 30.93
CA VAL A 636 2.60 6.35 30.04
C VAL A 636 1.97 6.05 28.68
N LEU A 637 0.87 5.28 28.65
CA LEU A 637 0.19 4.90 27.41
C LEU A 637 -0.27 6.12 26.60
N ALA A 638 -0.77 7.16 27.29
CA ALA A 638 -1.13 8.42 26.66
C ALA A 638 0.09 9.11 26.04
N LEU A 639 1.25 9.14 26.71
CA LEU A 639 2.45 9.79 26.17
C LEU A 639 3.03 9.01 25.00
N SER A 640 3.09 7.68 25.13
CA SER A 640 3.55 6.79 24.07
C SER A 640 2.68 6.93 22.80
N ALA A 641 1.37 7.18 22.93
CA ALA A 641 0.52 7.49 21.77
C ALA A 641 1.00 8.75 21.01
N PHE A 642 1.43 9.81 21.71
CA PHE A 642 1.98 11.01 21.06
C PHE A 642 3.38 10.77 20.48
N GLN A 643 4.22 9.96 21.13
CA GLN A 643 5.56 9.63 20.62
C GLN A 643 5.50 8.83 19.30
N ASN A 644 4.47 8.00 19.14
CA ASN A 644 4.21 7.23 17.93
C ASN A 644 3.61 8.05 16.77
N TRP A 645 3.66 9.39 16.80
CA TRP A 645 3.04 10.25 15.79
C TRP A 645 3.44 9.91 14.34
N ARG A 646 4.67 9.44 14.12
CA ARG A 646 5.15 9.03 12.78
C ARG A 646 4.35 7.86 12.22
N CYS A 647 3.83 7.00 13.08
CA CYS A 647 3.07 5.82 12.69
C CYS A 647 1.64 6.18 12.23
N TYR A 648 1.18 7.39 12.53
CA TYR A 648 -0.11 7.90 12.11
C TYR A 648 -0.06 8.57 10.74
N LEU A 649 1.11 8.66 10.11
CA LEU A 649 1.23 9.11 8.73
C LEU A 649 0.93 7.93 7.81
N LEU A 650 -0.34 7.79 7.42
CA LEU A 650 -0.77 6.65 6.62
C LEU A 650 -0.57 6.89 5.13
N GLY A 651 -0.09 5.85 4.44
CA GLY A 651 0.01 5.78 2.99
C GLY A 651 -0.62 4.48 2.54
N ALA A 652 -1.35 4.52 1.43
CA ALA A 652 -2.06 3.34 0.93
C ALA A 652 -1.43 2.74 -0.33
N ASP A 653 -0.27 3.28 -0.72
CA ASP A 653 0.64 2.79 -1.76
C ASP A 653 -0.05 2.52 -3.10
N GLY A 654 -0.65 1.34 -3.29
CA GLY A 654 -1.48 1.04 -4.45
C GLY A 654 -2.82 0.43 -4.05
N GLN A 655 -3.76 1.23 -3.53
CA GLN A 655 -5.07 0.78 -3.01
C GLN A 655 -5.80 -0.23 -3.92
N GLY A 656 -5.81 0.03 -5.22
CA GLY A 656 -6.43 -0.83 -6.22
C GLY A 656 -5.68 -2.14 -6.52
N VAL A 657 -4.42 -2.25 -6.09
CA VAL A 657 -3.55 -3.43 -6.15
C VAL A 657 -3.57 -4.23 -4.85
N GLU A 658 -3.56 -3.57 -3.68
CA GLU A 658 -3.32 -4.17 -2.36
C GLU A 658 -4.57 -4.65 -1.60
N HIS A 659 -5.76 -4.59 -2.21
CA HIS A 659 -7.03 -4.95 -1.57
C HIS A 659 -7.33 -4.18 -0.27
N THR A 660 -6.80 -2.96 -0.13
CA THR A 660 -6.96 -2.10 1.04
C THR A 660 -7.07 -0.64 0.60
N ASP A 661 -7.73 0.20 1.39
CA ASP A 661 -7.81 1.64 1.18
C ASP A 661 -7.32 2.41 2.41
N LEU A 662 -7.14 3.73 2.26
CA LEU A 662 -6.62 4.57 3.33
C LEU A 662 -7.54 4.61 4.58
N GLN A 663 -8.85 4.44 4.39
CA GLN A 663 -9.80 4.42 5.51
C GLN A 663 -9.67 3.11 6.29
N ASP A 664 -9.41 2.01 5.59
CA ASP A 664 -9.08 0.73 6.18
C ASP A 664 -7.76 0.80 6.97
N GLU A 665 -6.72 1.42 6.42
CA GLU A 665 -5.45 1.63 7.14
C GLU A 665 -5.64 2.44 8.42
N PHE A 666 -6.48 3.48 8.34
CA PHE A 666 -6.80 4.30 9.51
C PHE A 666 -7.51 3.50 10.60
N LEU A 667 -8.49 2.67 10.22
CA LEU A 667 -9.19 1.83 11.19
C LEU A 667 -8.25 0.76 11.77
N ARG A 668 -7.36 0.14 10.99
CA ARG A 668 -6.36 -0.81 11.53
C ARG A 668 -5.46 -0.14 12.57
N MET A 669 -4.94 1.05 12.27
CA MET A 669 -4.10 1.80 13.20
C MET A 669 -4.88 2.17 14.48
N LEU A 670 -6.13 2.62 14.34
CA LEU A 670 -7.01 2.90 15.48
C LEU A 670 -7.21 1.66 16.36
N LEU A 671 -7.47 0.49 15.76
CA LEU A 671 -7.68 -0.75 16.49
C LEU A 671 -6.42 -1.21 17.24
N ILE A 672 -5.24 -1.10 16.61
CA ILE A 672 -3.95 -1.44 17.24
C ILE A 672 -3.72 -0.55 18.46
N VAL A 673 -3.82 0.77 18.30
CA VAL A 673 -3.58 1.74 19.38
C VAL A 673 -4.62 1.60 20.48
N ALA A 674 -5.90 1.42 20.12
CA ALA A 674 -6.97 1.21 21.08
C ALA A 674 -6.77 -0.07 21.88
N TYR A 675 -6.44 -1.19 21.23
CA TYR A 675 -6.20 -2.47 21.90
C TYR A 675 -5.04 -2.39 22.91
N GLN A 676 -3.96 -1.69 22.56
CA GLN A 676 -2.85 -1.45 23.49
C GLN A 676 -3.24 -0.51 24.63
N ALA A 677 -3.99 0.55 24.33
CA ALA A 677 -4.45 1.52 25.32
C ALA A 677 -5.47 0.93 26.32
N LEU A 678 -6.09 -0.22 26.04
CA LEU A 678 -7.01 -0.88 26.98
C LEU A 678 -6.27 -1.42 28.21
N PRO A 679 -6.54 -0.93 29.43
CA PRO A 679 -5.94 -1.48 30.65
C PRO A 679 -6.31 -2.97 30.85
N VAL A 680 -5.40 -3.73 31.45
CA VAL A 680 -5.67 -5.14 31.78
C VAL A 680 -6.82 -5.24 32.79
N GLY A 681 -7.82 -6.08 32.47
CA GLY A 681 -8.97 -6.33 33.36
C GLY A 681 -10.17 -5.42 33.13
N ARG A 682 -10.11 -4.45 32.20
CA ARG A 682 -11.28 -3.70 31.74
C ARG A 682 -12.22 -4.56 30.90
N VAL A 683 -13.52 -4.36 31.08
CA VAL A 683 -14.61 -5.03 30.32
C VAL A 683 -15.21 -4.14 29.23
N ALA A 684 -14.73 -2.91 29.08
CA ALA A 684 -15.32 -1.91 28.20
C ALA A 684 -14.24 -1.21 27.37
N ALA A 685 -14.45 -1.14 26.06
CA ALA A 685 -13.76 -0.23 25.15
C ALA A 685 -14.63 1.02 24.99
N ASN A 686 -14.15 2.16 25.51
CA ASN A 686 -14.92 3.40 25.59
C ASN A 686 -14.95 4.12 24.23
N ASP A 687 -16.12 4.57 23.79
CA ASP A 687 -16.29 5.33 22.55
C ASP A 687 -15.59 6.69 22.61
N THR A 688 -15.57 7.32 23.78
CA THR A 688 -14.85 8.58 24.02
C THR A 688 -13.33 8.43 23.90
N LEU A 689 -12.76 7.27 24.28
CA LEU A 689 -11.35 6.97 24.06
C LEU A 689 -11.06 6.83 22.56
N LEU A 690 -11.89 6.07 21.84
CA LEU A 690 -11.75 5.92 20.39
C LEU A 690 -11.87 7.28 19.68
N ASP A 691 -12.78 8.15 20.08
CA ASP A 691 -12.91 9.52 19.55
C ASP A 691 -11.65 10.37 19.82
N ALA A 692 -11.07 10.26 21.03
CA ALA A 692 -9.85 10.97 21.37
C ALA A 692 -8.64 10.46 20.56
N LEU A 693 -8.51 9.15 20.38
CA LEU A 693 -7.44 8.55 19.56
C LEU A 693 -7.58 8.92 18.08
N GLN A 694 -8.80 8.91 17.53
CA GLN A 694 -9.06 9.39 16.17
C GLN A 694 -8.68 10.87 16.01
N THR A 695 -9.02 11.70 17.00
CA THR A 695 -8.63 13.12 17.02
C THR A 695 -7.11 13.27 17.01
N LEU A 696 -6.39 12.49 17.84
CA LEU A 696 -4.92 12.51 17.88
C LEU A 696 -4.32 12.20 16.51
N MET A 697 -4.70 11.08 15.92
CA MET A 697 -4.17 10.62 14.63
C MET A 697 -4.42 11.64 13.51
N LEU A 698 -5.64 12.18 13.43
CA LEU A 698 -5.99 13.19 12.41
C LEU A 698 -5.27 14.52 12.63
N SER A 699 -5.12 14.97 13.88
CA SER A 699 -4.37 16.18 14.20
C SER A 699 -2.89 16.03 13.88
N VAL A 700 -2.28 14.87 14.19
CA VAL A 700 -0.90 14.56 13.83
C VAL A 700 -0.68 14.60 12.32
N ALA A 701 -1.55 13.95 11.54
CA ALA A 701 -1.47 14.01 10.09
C ALA A 701 -1.59 15.46 9.60
N GLY A 702 -2.62 16.20 10.03
CA GLY A 702 -2.76 17.61 9.67
C GLY A 702 -1.55 18.47 10.02
N ALA A 703 -0.96 18.25 11.19
CA ALA A 703 0.23 18.95 11.66
C ALA A 703 1.46 18.64 10.78
N TYR A 704 1.73 17.37 10.48
CA TYR A 704 2.84 17.01 9.60
C TYR A 704 2.65 17.59 8.19
N TRP A 705 1.44 17.51 7.62
CA TRP A 705 1.13 18.12 6.34
C TRP A 705 1.39 19.63 6.33
N ALA A 706 0.98 20.34 7.40
CA ALA A 706 1.21 21.77 7.56
C ALA A 706 2.70 22.14 7.63
N THR A 707 3.52 21.28 8.25
CA THR A 707 4.97 21.49 8.36
C THR A 707 5.73 21.21 7.06
N ALA A 708 5.30 20.23 6.26
CA ALA A 708 6.03 19.79 5.08
C ALA A 708 5.49 20.39 3.76
N VAL A 709 4.18 20.56 3.62
CA VAL A 709 3.54 20.93 2.36
C VAL A 709 2.97 22.34 2.43
N SER A 710 1.85 22.51 3.12
CA SER A 710 1.11 23.77 3.24
C SER A 710 0.07 23.62 4.35
N PRO A 711 -0.52 24.71 4.88
CA PRO A 711 -1.68 24.60 5.75
C PRO A 711 -2.71 23.61 5.18
N GLY A 712 -3.09 22.61 5.98
CA GLY A 712 -3.97 21.54 5.54
C GLY A 712 -5.37 22.05 5.22
N LEU A 713 -6.11 21.26 4.45
CA LEU A 713 -7.55 21.49 4.27
C LEU A 713 -8.32 21.04 5.52
N PRO A 714 -9.52 21.60 5.75
CA PRO A 714 -10.42 21.09 6.77
C PRO A 714 -10.70 19.60 6.56
N GLN A 715 -10.88 18.87 7.66
CA GLN A 715 -11.30 17.48 7.61
C GLN A 715 -12.68 17.37 6.94
N PRO A 716 -12.94 16.28 6.20
CA PRO A 716 -14.28 15.98 5.72
C PRO A 716 -15.27 15.95 6.88
N GLU A 717 -16.45 16.58 6.71
CA GLU A 717 -17.51 16.58 7.73
C GLU A 717 -18.21 15.22 7.87
N ASN A 718 -18.05 14.34 6.86
CA ASN A 718 -18.74 13.06 6.81
C ASN A 718 -17.99 11.98 7.60
N ALA A 719 -18.71 11.27 8.47
CA ALA A 719 -18.22 10.04 9.08
C ALA A 719 -18.31 8.87 8.09
N ALA A 720 -17.33 7.96 8.14
CA ALA A 720 -17.39 6.65 7.50
C ALA A 720 -18.39 5.74 8.23
N ALA A 721 -18.55 4.51 7.73
CA ALA A 721 -19.34 3.49 8.39
C ALA A 721 -18.91 3.31 9.86
N PRO A 722 -19.85 3.26 10.82
CA PRO A 722 -19.51 3.16 12.23
C PRO A 722 -18.90 1.80 12.56
N LEU A 723 -18.05 1.75 13.57
CA LEU A 723 -17.59 0.50 14.17
C LEU A 723 -18.74 -0.08 15.02
N ARG A 724 -19.23 -1.26 14.63
CA ARG A 724 -20.33 -1.96 15.32
C ARG A 724 -19.83 -2.85 16.43
N ARG A 725 -18.71 -3.56 16.22
CA ARG A 725 -18.13 -4.48 17.20
C ARG A 725 -16.62 -4.28 17.28
N PHE A 726 -16.15 -4.24 18.51
CA PHE A 726 -14.76 -4.36 18.91
C PHE A 726 -14.76 -4.99 20.29
N GLU A 727 -14.60 -6.31 20.33
CA GLU A 727 -14.75 -7.11 21.56
C GLU A 727 -13.84 -8.33 21.56
N GLY A 728 -13.39 -8.76 22.74
CA GLY A 728 -12.47 -9.89 22.87
C GLY A 728 -11.81 -9.97 24.24
N TYR A 729 -10.67 -10.65 24.30
CA TYR A 729 -9.80 -10.65 25.47
C TYR A 729 -8.49 -9.93 25.17
N LYS A 730 -7.95 -9.22 26.17
CA LYS A 730 -6.55 -8.80 26.16
C LYS A 730 -5.71 -9.91 26.79
N GLY A 731 -5.06 -10.73 25.96
CA GLY A 731 -4.26 -11.88 26.40
C GLY A 731 -3.71 -12.71 25.23
N PRO A 732 -2.73 -13.60 25.46
CA PRO A 732 -2.12 -14.41 24.41
C PRO A 732 -3.08 -15.49 23.89
N SER A 733 -2.92 -15.87 22.62
CA SER A 733 -3.66 -16.95 21.96
C SER A 733 -5.19 -16.84 22.11
N SER A 734 -5.71 -15.63 21.95
CA SER A 734 -7.14 -15.31 21.98
C SER A 734 -7.59 -14.61 20.70
N VAL A 735 -8.82 -14.10 20.68
CA VAL A 735 -9.39 -13.43 19.52
C VAL A 735 -10.08 -12.12 19.87
N VAL A 736 -9.97 -11.16 18.96
CA VAL A 736 -10.74 -9.92 18.92
C VAL A 736 -11.66 -9.96 17.70
N VAL A 737 -12.92 -9.59 17.89
CA VAL A 737 -13.93 -9.49 16.82
C VAL A 737 -14.07 -8.03 16.42
N VAL A 738 -14.00 -7.78 15.12
CA VAL A 738 -14.24 -6.47 14.51
C VAL A 738 -15.38 -6.57 13.49
N GLU A 739 -16.32 -5.64 13.53
CA GLU A 739 -17.42 -5.54 12.55
C GLU A 739 -17.69 -4.07 12.22
N ARG A 740 -17.68 -3.73 10.94
CA ARG A 740 -18.05 -2.41 10.39
C ARG A 740 -19.54 -2.32 10.09
N GLY A 741 -20.06 -1.10 10.05
CA GLY A 741 -21.49 -0.81 9.98
C GLY A 741 -22.08 -0.49 8.63
#